data_AF-A0A970QU68-F1
#
_entry.id   AF-A0A970QU68-F1
#
_cell.length_a   1.000
_cell.length_b   1.000
_cell.length_c   1.000
_cell.angle_alpha   90.00
_cell.angle_beta   90.00
_cell.angle_gamma   90.00
#
_symmetry.space_group_name_H-M   'P 1'
#
loop_
_entity.id
_entity.type
_entity.pdbx_description
1 polymer ?
#
loop_
_entity_poly.entity_id
_entity_poly.type
_entity_poly.pdbx_seq_one_letter_code
_entity_poly.pdbx_strand_id
1 'polypeptide(L)'
;PYRRHKIIGSVHLTRNASNFSHCNFIVNNQALFDLNEFEQHINLIDVEDIQFHSCHFTSLNNKGIAIQSLMSASFSLDDGNMLTSERSNISDFDIGILIQDGKPSYVYNTNFNNNFTGILTEKSDAIYIAGNHFQIPYESYHGPTCGVSLTNCPYFYIKNNIFHGEINCNYGLIINHSGKNDNIIKNNMFTHLRIANLAFGENSDGLNGIKGLQFHCNWFENNDQEIVVSDYDIETGSIRYIQGELGMGCGNIFTDNGFSLTSDNYSFQYHYKNNSHRENPFHVPLNIQTVANDDHLCNQIGLENPLIAPPEVPFNWQNTLYDYYNLISTSLENTKRSYQERGYYDIPIDWETYFNTVPVPYELEQQVNLYYEMVNLQSQLSGICQTALYCIYNDSLFNTNLFHNWLIRNHTPETDYLLAESYYENGNFNECFQIINAIPETYESYDEIEKQYYLSYYNLKEYLRINEMTWSDLEEESAEKSLLFDIASSGINGAACVARAIVNSFFDVSYEPLIQPNFLIDLCMYIINLNNDSSLIPINDLFEEPKQNNYTTSIDQIPEKENSLTIYPNPASTLLTINNGNQIIREISLCDVLGKEIKTYTINASKTDLTISHLNKGFYFLRILTDKGMVNKSFVKE
;
A
#
# COMPACT_ATOMS: atom_id res chain seq x y z
N PRO A 1 28.27 16.80 21.43
CA PRO A 1 29.08 15.70 22.01
C PRO A 1 28.31 14.37 21.97
N TYR A 2 28.34 13.70 20.81
CA TYR A 2 27.96 12.30 20.67
C TYR A 2 29.01 11.66 19.74
N ARG A 3 29.93 10.90 20.34
CA ARG A 3 30.91 10.11 19.59
C ARG A 3 30.23 8.83 19.15
N ARG A 4 30.00 8.69 17.84
CA ARG A 4 29.67 7.41 17.19
C ARG A 4 30.69 6.35 17.63
N HIS A 5 30.22 5.23 18.16
CA HIS A 5 31.05 4.06 18.39
C HIS A 5 30.92 3.11 17.20
N LYS A 6 32.07 2.92 16.54
CA LYS A 6 32.55 1.74 15.81
C LYS A 6 31.51 0.67 15.46
N ILE A 7 31.24 0.56 14.16
CA ILE A 7 30.80 -0.67 13.52
C ILE A 7 31.98 -1.66 13.60
N ILE A 8 31.81 -2.73 14.37
CA ILE A 8 32.67 -3.91 14.31
C ILE A 8 31.74 -5.06 13.92
N GLY A 9 32.06 -5.71 12.81
CA GLY A 9 31.32 -6.84 12.28
C GLY A 9 31.15 -7.97 13.29
N SER A 10 29.89 -8.25 13.61
CA SER A 10 29.33 -9.58 13.51
C SER A 10 27.87 -9.41 13.14
N VAL A 11 27.43 -10.09 12.09
CA VAL A 11 26.03 -10.16 11.63
C VAL A 11 25.18 -10.77 12.75
N HIS A 12 24.73 -9.90 13.64
CA HIS A 12 23.47 -10.05 14.35
C HIS A 12 22.66 -8.83 13.91
N LEU A 13 21.86 -8.99 12.86
CA LEU A 13 20.77 -8.09 12.51
C LEU A 13 19.78 -8.11 13.68
N THR A 14 20.07 -7.36 14.74
CA THR A 14 19.01 -6.93 15.65
C THR A 14 18.17 -5.96 14.85
N ARG A 15 17.02 -6.44 14.36
CA ARG A 15 16.03 -5.60 13.67
C ARG A 15 15.84 -4.31 14.45
N ASN A 16 15.90 -3.16 13.79
CA ASN A 16 15.67 -1.86 14.43
C ASN A 16 14.16 -1.61 14.61
N ALA A 17 13.47 -2.61 15.15
CA ALA A 17 12.03 -2.65 15.33
C ALA A 17 11.66 -1.91 16.61
N SER A 18 10.60 -1.10 16.53
CA SER A 18 10.00 -0.42 17.66
C SER A 18 8.49 -0.55 17.59
N ASN A 19 7.83 -0.64 18.74
CA ASN A 19 6.38 -0.73 18.82
C ASN A 19 5.85 0.40 19.71
N PHE A 20 4.96 1.21 19.14
CA PHE A 20 4.25 2.30 19.79
C PHE A 20 2.78 1.92 19.87
N SER A 21 2.23 1.86 21.07
CA SER A 21 0.83 1.51 21.30
C SER A 21 0.16 2.60 22.12
N HIS A 22 -1.04 3.05 21.72
CA HIS A 22 -1.84 4.05 22.44
C HIS A 22 -1.07 5.36 22.70
N CYS A 23 -0.28 5.82 21.72
CA CYS A 23 0.54 7.03 21.82
C CYS A 23 -0.19 8.24 21.20
N ASN A 24 0.01 9.43 21.79
CA ASN A 24 -0.51 10.69 21.26
C ASN A 24 0.64 11.63 20.89
N PHE A 25 0.70 12.02 19.62
CA PHE A 25 1.64 12.99 19.05
C PHE A 25 0.86 14.25 18.67
N ILE A 26 1.12 15.37 19.35
CA ILE A 26 0.31 16.59 19.22
C ILE A 26 1.21 17.81 19.08
N VAL A 27 1.03 18.54 17.98
CA VAL A 27 1.52 19.91 17.79
C VAL A 27 0.35 20.88 17.88
N ASN A 28 0.50 21.94 18.66
CA ASN A 28 -0.54 22.94 18.88
C ASN A 28 0.07 24.32 19.19
N ASN A 29 -0.78 25.31 19.46
CA ASN A 29 -0.40 26.69 19.77
C ASN A 29 0.51 26.87 21.02
N GLN A 30 0.81 25.80 21.77
CA GLN A 30 1.73 25.82 22.91
C GLN A 30 3.14 25.31 22.56
N ALA A 31 3.43 25.05 21.28
CA ALA A 31 4.75 24.62 20.82
C ALA A 31 5.85 25.60 21.26
N LEU A 32 7.02 25.04 21.63
CA LEU A 32 8.20 25.80 22.06
C LEU A 32 9.14 26.17 20.90
N PHE A 33 8.73 25.88 19.66
CA PHE A 33 9.45 26.13 18.42
C PHE A 33 8.57 26.93 17.45
N ASP A 34 9.15 27.51 16.40
CA ASP A 34 8.39 28.21 15.37
C ASP A 34 7.56 27.19 14.57
N LEU A 35 6.23 27.36 14.57
CA LEU A 35 5.32 26.50 13.81
C LEU A 35 5.54 26.57 12.29
N ASN A 36 6.27 27.56 11.78
CA ASN A 36 6.68 27.60 10.38
C ASN A 36 7.89 26.70 10.08
N GLU A 37 8.63 26.27 11.11
CA GLU A 37 9.75 25.33 11.00
C GLU A 37 9.30 23.88 11.30
N PHE A 38 8.00 23.64 11.49
CA PHE A 38 7.48 22.29 11.72
C PHE A 38 7.40 21.50 10.42
N GLU A 39 8.21 20.45 10.31
CA GLU A 39 8.24 19.59 9.13
C GLU A 39 7.51 18.26 9.36
N GLN A 40 7.86 17.49 10.40
CA GLN A 40 7.21 16.21 10.68
C GLN A 40 7.19 15.79 12.16
N HIS A 41 6.22 14.95 12.55
CA HIS A 41 6.22 14.27 13.84
C HIS A 41 7.22 13.11 13.89
N ILE A 42 7.14 12.21 12.92
CA ILE A 42 7.97 11.01 12.84
C ILE A 42 8.71 11.00 11.51
N ASN A 43 10.04 10.85 11.58
CA ASN A 43 10.90 10.62 10.41
C ASN A 43 11.58 9.26 10.55
N LEU A 44 11.23 8.31 9.68
CA LEU A 44 11.77 6.96 9.62
C LEU A 44 12.75 6.89 8.46
N ILE A 45 14.03 6.65 8.74
CA ILE A 45 15.09 6.57 7.73
C ILE A 45 15.82 5.25 7.93
N ASP A 46 15.75 4.34 6.95
CA ASP A 46 16.46 3.06 6.96
C ASP A 46 16.21 2.23 8.24
N VAL A 47 14.94 2.18 8.66
CA VAL A 47 14.46 1.40 9.81
C VAL A 47 13.44 0.36 9.39
N GLU A 48 13.38 -0.76 10.11
CA GLU A 48 12.53 -1.89 9.74
C GLU A 48 11.56 -2.25 10.87
N ASP A 49 10.34 -2.63 10.51
CA ASP A 49 9.29 -3.14 11.40
C ASP A 49 8.89 -2.17 12.52
N ILE A 50 8.72 -0.88 12.18
CA ILE A 50 8.17 0.10 13.12
C ILE A 50 6.65 -0.05 13.17
N GLN A 51 6.09 -0.33 14.35
CA GLN A 51 4.66 -0.59 14.52
C GLN A 51 4.00 0.50 15.34
N PHE A 52 2.85 0.99 14.85
CA PHE A 52 1.98 1.94 15.52
C PHE A 52 0.59 1.32 15.68
N HIS A 53 0.14 1.14 16.91
CA HIS A 53 -1.15 0.54 17.25
C HIS A 53 -1.99 1.54 18.06
N SER A 54 -3.17 1.90 17.56
CA SER A 54 -4.07 2.86 18.22
C SER A 54 -3.38 4.18 18.57
N CYS A 55 -2.58 4.71 17.65
CA CYS A 55 -1.83 5.95 17.85
C CYS A 55 -2.56 7.14 17.20
N HIS A 56 -2.45 8.31 17.85
CA HIS A 56 -3.09 9.54 17.41
C HIS A 56 -2.05 10.60 17.08
N PHE A 57 -2.17 11.18 15.88
CA PHE A 57 -1.31 12.23 15.38
C PHE A 57 -2.17 13.44 15.02
N THR A 58 -1.81 14.61 15.54
CA THR A 58 -2.54 15.86 15.27
C THR A 58 -1.57 17.02 15.10
N SER A 59 -1.72 17.78 14.02
CA SER A 59 -1.02 19.03 13.78
C SER A 59 -1.98 20.23 13.86
N LEU A 60 -1.51 21.40 13.46
CA LEU A 60 -2.26 22.65 13.45
C LEU A 60 -2.14 23.32 12.08
N ASN A 61 -3.27 23.75 11.53
CA ASN A 61 -3.37 24.45 10.24
C ASN A 61 -2.77 23.66 9.08
N ASN A 62 -2.99 22.34 9.03
CA ASN A 62 -2.55 21.52 7.92
C ASN A 62 -1.04 21.63 7.65
N LYS A 63 -0.24 21.73 8.72
CA LYS A 63 1.22 21.88 8.61
C LYS A 63 1.95 20.58 8.83
N GLY A 64 2.98 20.37 8.00
CA GLY A 64 3.93 19.28 8.14
C GLY A 64 3.34 17.90 7.85
N ILE A 65 4.07 16.88 8.28
CA ILE A 65 3.82 15.46 8.00
C ILE A 65 3.67 14.66 9.29
N ALA A 66 2.69 13.76 9.38
CA ALA A 66 2.56 12.94 10.59
C ALA A 66 3.62 11.84 10.64
N ILE A 67 3.73 11.05 9.56
CA ILE A 67 4.74 10.00 9.44
C ILE A 67 5.41 10.12 8.08
N GLN A 68 6.72 10.31 8.10
CA GLN A 68 7.58 10.27 6.92
C GLN A 68 8.42 8.99 6.96
N SER A 69 8.42 8.23 5.86
CA SER A 69 9.22 7.02 5.66
C SER A 69 10.11 7.19 4.44
N LEU A 70 11.43 7.16 4.64
CA LEU A 70 12.45 7.37 3.62
C LEU A 70 13.42 6.18 3.58
N MET A 71 14.04 5.96 2.42
CA MET A 71 15.19 5.07 2.25
C MET A 71 14.97 3.65 2.80
N SER A 72 14.12 2.89 2.14
CA SER A 72 13.80 1.50 2.43
C SER A 72 13.26 1.27 3.85
N ALA A 73 12.74 2.31 4.51
CA ALA A 73 12.09 2.16 5.80
C ALA A 73 10.74 1.46 5.69
N SER A 74 10.37 0.64 6.68
CA SER A 74 9.06 -0.02 6.76
C SER A 74 8.34 0.29 8.07
N PHE A 75 7.02 0.42 7.97
CA PHE A 75 6.17 0.57 9.15
C PHE A 75 4.77 -0.02 8.96
N SER A 76 4.09 -0.28 10.07
CA SER A 76 2.67 -0.60 10.11
C SER A 76 1.93 0.37 11.01
N LEU A 77 0.76 0.83 10.58
CA LEU A 77 -0.17 1.65 11.37
C LEU A 77 -1.54 0.97 11.38
N ASP A 78 -2.04 0.64 12.57
CA ASP A 78 -3.33 -0.04 12.75
C ASP A 78 -4.02 0.30 14.09
N ASP A 79 -5.11 -0.40 14.41
CA ASP A 79 -5.89 -0.28 15.66
C ASP A 79 -5.53 -1.30 16.74
N GLY A 80 -4.43 -2.04 16.57
CA GLY A 80 -3.95 -3.06 17.49
C GLY A 80 -4.74 -4.38 17.45
N ASN A 81 -4.59 -5.21 18.49
CA ASN A 81 -5.30 -6.49 18.59
C ASN A 81 -6.82 -6.28 18.68
N MET A 82 -7.58 -7.19 18.04
CA MET A 82 -9.06 -7.24 17.91
C MET A 82 -9.92 -7.00 19.18
N LEU A 83 -9.32 -6.93 20.36
CA LEU A 83 -10.01 -6.83 21.65
C LEU A 83 -10.11 -5.39 22.20
N THR A 84 -9.47 -4.41 21.54
CA THR A 84 -9.52 -2.98 21.91
C THR A 84 -9.77 -2.14 20.66
N SER A 85 -10.96 -1.53 20.55
CA SER A 85 -11.51 -0.96 19.31
C SER A 85 -11.12 0.51 19.07
N GLU A 86 -9.92 0.94 19.44
CA GLU A 86 -9.51 2.32 19.22
C GLU A 86 -8.68 2.42 17.94
N ARG A 87 -9.31 2.96 16.90
CA ARG A 87 -8.66 3.27 15.63
C ARG A 87 -7.54 4.28 15.82
N SER A 88 -6.45 4.09 15.09
CA SER A 88 -5.46 5.15 14.91
C SER A 88 -6.09 6.36 14.20
N ASN A 89 -5.56 7.55 14.44
CA ASN A 89 -6.05 8.79 13.84
C ASN A 89 -4.89 9.68 13.39
N ILE A 90 -5.00 10.25 12.20
CA ILE A 90 -4.08 11.27 11.67
C ILE A 90 -4.93 12.47 11.23
N SER A 91 -4.66 13.65 11.82
CA SER A 91 -5.43 14.85 11.49
C SER A 91 -4.63 16.14 11.40
N ASP A 92 -5.13 17.05 10.56
CA ASP A 92 -4.68 18.44 10.47
C ASP A 92 -3.25 18.61 9.95
N PHE A 93 -2.80 17.71 9.07
CA PHE A 93 -1.50 17.79 8.36
C PHE A 93 -1.65 18.25 6.91
N ASP A 94 -0.53 18.66 6.31
CA ASP A 94 -0.44 18.79 4.85
C ASP A 94 -0.50 17.39 4.25
N ILE A 95 0.47 16.55 4.63
CA ILE A 95 0.51 15.14 4.26
C ILE A 95 0.38 14.31 5.54
N GLY A 96 -0.63 13.44 5.62
CA GLY A 96 -0.77 12.53 6.75
C GLY A 96 0.39 11.54 6.83
N ILE A 97 0.62 10.78 5.75
CA ILE A 97 1.72 9.83 5.64
C ILE A 97 2.45 10.08 4.33
N LEU A 98 3.77 10.26 4.39
CA LEU A 98 4.66 10.31 3.23
C LEU A 98 5.56 9.07 3.22
N ILE A 99 5.59 8.35 2.11
CA ILE A 99 6.49 7.21 1.89
C ILE A 99 7.28 7.47 0.60
N GLN A 100 8.60 7.58 0.69
CA GLN A 100 9.47 7.75 -0.47
C GLN A 100 10.57 6.70 -0.45
N ASP A 101 10.66 5.89 -1.51
CA ASP A 101 11.61 4.77 -1.57
C ASP A 101 11.44 3.79 -0.39
N GLY A 102 10.23 3.66 0.15
CA GLY A 102 9.95 2.84 1.32
C GLY A 102 9.84 1.33 1.01
N LYS A 103 10.13 0.52 2.03
CA LYS A 103 9.75 -0.89 2.03
C LYS A 103 8.24 -1.04 2.26
N PRO A 104 7.69 -2.24 2.09
CA PRO A 104 6.25 -2.46 2.22
C PRO A 104 5.71 -1.95 3.53
N SER A 105 4.68 -1.14 3.41
CA SER A 105 4.09 -0.40 4.51
C SER A 105 2.60 -0.67 4.56
N TYR A 106 2.10 -0.79 5.79
CA TYR A 106 0.73 -1.20 6.07
C TYR A 106 -0.02 -0.07 6.77
N VAL A 107 -1.13 0.35 6.20
CA VAL A 107 -1.99 1.36 6.83
C VAL A 107 -3.41 0.82 6.88
N TYR A 108 -3.88 0.58 8.10
CA TYR A 108 -5.13 -0.11 8.34
C TYR A 108 -5.96 0.52 9.44
N ASN A 109 -7.29 0.40 9.31
CA ASN A 109 -8.27 0.83 10.31
C ASN A 109 -7.99 2.23 10.90
N THR A 110 -7.44 3.13 10.10
CA THR A 110 -7.00 4.46 10.52
C THR A 110 -7.97 5.51 9.99
N ASN A 111 -8.25 6.51 10.81
CA ASN A 111 -9.01 7.67 10.38
C ASN A 111 -8.05 8.79 9.94
N PHE A 112 -8.27 9.33 8.76
CA PHE A 112 -7.58 10.48 8.19
C PHE A 112 -8.58 11.62 8.10
N ASN A 113 -8.39 12.66 8.90
CA ASN A 113 -9.33 13.77 8.99
C ASN A 113 -8.65 15.10 8.72
N ASN A 114 -9.19 15.90 7.82
CA ASN A 114 -8.67 17.23 7.53
C ASN A 114 -7.15 17.20 7.24
N ASN A 115 -6.70 16.29 6.37
CA ASN A 115 -5.33 16.31 5.82
C ASN A 115 -5.42 16.67 4.34
N PHE A 116 -4.52 17.50 3.80
CA PHE A 116 -4.58 17.84 2.37
C PHE A 116 -4.32 16.62 1.50
N THR A 117 -3.33 15.81 1.87
CA THR A 117 -3.14 14.46 1.33
C THR A 117 -3.13 13.47 2.48
N GLY A 118 -4.01 12.47 2.46
CA GLY A 118 -4.05 11.44 3.49
C GLY A 118 -2.78 10.59 3.49
N ILE A 119 -2.49 9.95 2.36
CA ILE A 119 -1.28 9.14 2.13
C ILE A 119 -0.68 9.52 0.78
N LEU A 120 0.60 9.89 0.77
CA LEU A 120 1.40 10.11 -0.43
C LEU A 120 2.53 9.07 -0.47
N THR A 121 2.59 8.29 -1.52
CA THR A 121 3.64 7.29 -1.73
C THR A 121 4.32 7.50 -3.08
N GLU A 122 5.64 7.55 -3.07
CA GLU A 122 6.49 7.67 -4.26
C GLU A 122 7.53 6.56 -4.26
N LYS A 123 7.50 5.72 -5.30
CA LYS A 123 8.39 4.57 -5.45
C LYS A 123 8.41 3.67 -4.22
N SER A 124 7.34 2.95 -3.98
CA SER A 124 7.33 1.93 -2.93
C SER A 124 6.45 0.77 -3.36
N ASP A 125 6.92 -0.43 -3.07
CA ASP A 125 6.28 -1.65 -3.53
C ASP A 125 5.45 -2.30 -2.42
N ALA A 126 4.45 -3.08 -2.81
CA ALA A 126 3.61 -3.85 -1.90
C ALA A 126 2.93 -3.01 -0.81
N ILE A 127 2.37 -1.86 -1.21
CA ILE A 127 1.58 -0.98 -0.34
C ILE A 127 0.19 -1.57 -0.09
N TYR A 128 -0.18 -1.68 1.19
CA TYR A 128 -1.49 -2.16 1.59
C TYR A 128 -2.24 -1.10 2.40
N ILE A 129 -3.38 -0.67 1.86
CA ILE A 129 -4.23 0.37 2.46
C ILE A 129 -5.63 -0.21 2.60
N ALA A 130 -6.07 -0.52 3.82
CA ALA A 130 -7.40 -1.09 4.01
C ALA A 130 -8.17 -0.67 5.27
N GLY A 131 -9.49 -0.67 5.20
CA GLY A 131 -10.34 -0.38 6.37
C GLY A 131 -10.27 1.07 6.87
N ASN A 132 -9.58 1.95 6.15
CA ASN A 132 -9.35 3.33 6.55
C ASN A 132 -10.55 4.22 6.20
N HIS A 133 -10.64 5.35 6.90
CA HIS A 133 -11.63 6.38 6.62
C HIS A 133 -10.94 7.70 6.32
N PHE A 134 -11.06 8.17 5.08
CA PHE A 134 -10.52 9.42 4.58
C PHE A 134 -11.62 10.47 4.48
N GLN A 135 -11.61 11.43 5.39
CA GLN A 135 -12.40 12.66 5.32
C GLN A 135 -11.52 13.74 4.68
N ILE A 136 -11.72 13.95 3.38
CA ILE A 136 -10.84 14.78 2.53
C ILE A 136 -11.38 16.22 2.54
N PRO A 137 -10.65 17.17 3.13
CA PRO A 137 -11.11 18.55 3.30
C PRO A 137 -11.05 19.31 1.99
N TYR A 138 -11.85 20.36 1.84
CA TYR A 138 -11.63 21.34 0.77
C TYR A 138 -10.48 22.30 1.11
N GLU A 139 -9.59 22.58 0.15
CA GLU A 139 -8.60 23.65 0.24
C GLU A 139 -8.65 24.52 -1.02
N SER A 140 -8.63 25.84 -0.84
CA SER A 140 -8.87 26.83 -1.89
C SER A 140 -7.59 27.43 -2.48
N TYR A 141 -6.47 27.36 -1.76
CA TYR A 141 -5.25 28.10 -2.12
C TYR A 141 -4.06 27.22 -2.56
N HIS A 142 -4.04 25.94 -2.19
CA HIS A 142 -2.85 25.07 -2.36
C HIS A 142 -3.04 23.91 -3.36
N GLY A 143 -4.08 23.99 -4.20
CA GLY A 143 -4.45 22.93 -5.14
C GLY A 143 -5.32 21.87 -4.48
N PRO A 144 -5.69 20.81 -5.20
CA PRO A 144 -6.71 19.90 -4.71
C PRO A 144 -6.16 18.90 -3.70
N THR A 145 -7.03 18.53 -2.77
CA THR A 145 -6.76 17.56 -1.73
C THR A 145 -7.11 16.14 -2.17
N CYS A 146 -6.41 15.16 -1.61
CA CYS A 146 -6.50 13.77 -2.01
C CYS A 146 -6.54 12.81 -0.81
N GLY A 147 -7.28 11.71 -0.92
CA GLY A 147 -7.22 10.61 0.05
C GLY A 147 -5.88 9.89 -0.02
N VAL A 148 -5.58 9.26 -1.16
CA VAL A 148 -4.33 8.52 -1.39
C VAL A 148 -3.77 8.84 -2.77
N SER A 149 -2.48 9.18 -2.82
CA SER A 149 -1.72 9.40 -4.05
C SER A 149 -0.55 8.42 -4.13
N LEU A 150 -0.48 7.64 -5.20
CA LEU A 150 0.58 6.65 -5.45
C LEU A 150 1.28 6.97 -6.77
N THR A 151 2.60 7.17 -6.75
CA THR A 151 3.44 7.38 -7.95
C THR A 151 4.54 6.33 -8.02
N ASN A 152 4.70 5.63 -9.16
CA ASN A 152 5.67 4.53 -9.32
C ASN A 152 5.55 3.44 -8.25
N CYS A 153 4.32 3.12 -7.86
CA CYS A 153 4.07 2.09 -6.86
C CYS A 153 3.44 0.87 -7.54
N PRO A 154 4.21 -0.18 -7.87
CA PRO A 154 3.64 -1.44 -8.28
C PRO A 154 3.25 -2.29 -7.05
N TYR A 155 2.37 -3.27 -7.29
CA TYR A 155 1.93 -4.25 -6.31
C TYR A 155 1.08 -3.70 -5.14
N PHE A 156 0.28 -2.67 -5.34
CA PHE A 156 -0.60 -2.18 -4.26
C PHE A 156 -1.97 -2.84 -4.21
N TYR A 157 -2.55 -2.84 -3.01
CA TYR A 157 -3.90 -3.32 -2.74
C TYR A 157 -4.65 -2.33 -1.86
N ILE A 158 -5.67 -1.67 -2.43
CA ILE A 158 -6.50 -0.68 -1.73
C ILE A 158 -7.90 -1.27 -1.57
N LYS A 159 -8.27 -1.61 -0.33
CA LYS A 159 -9.55 -2.31 -0.07
C LYS A 159 -10.32 -1.83 1.15
N ASN A 160 -11.64 -1.84 1.06
CA ASN A 160 -12.53 -1.60 2.22
C ASN A 160 -12.31 -0.23 2.89
N ASN A 161 -11.88 0.76 2.12
CA ASN A 161 -11.71 2.12 2.61
C ASN A 161 -12.93 2.97 2.27
N ILE A 162 -13.14 4.01 3.06
CA ILE A 162 -14.11 5.07 2.80
C ILE A 162 -13.35 6.32 2.41
N PHE A 163 -13.66 6.87 1.24
CA PHE A 163 -13.20 8.16 0.77
C PHE A 163 -14.39 9.10 0.66
N HIS A 164 -14.39 10.15 1.45
CA HIS A 164 -15.47 11.14 1.50
C HIS A 164 -14.90 12.55 1.33
N GLY A 165 -15.33 13.24 0.28
CA GLY A 165 -15.01 14.65 0.07
C GLY A 165 -16.04 15.59 0.71
N GLU A 166 -15.63 16.80 1.06
CA GLU A 166 -16.54 17.76 1.70
C GLU A 166 -17.46 18.49 0.72
N ILE A 167 -16.99 18.82 -0.48
CA ILE A 167 -17.72 19.71 -1.43
C ILE A 167 -17.51 19.30 -2.91
N ASN A 168 -17.26 18.03 -3.22
CA ASN A 168 -17.02 17.57 -4.60
C ASN A 168 -15.86 18.30 -5.31
N CYS A 169 -14.85 18.75 -4.57
CA CYS A 169 -13.65 19.43 -5.10
C CYS A 169 -12.36 18.65 -4.83
N ASN A 170 -12.52 17.38 -4.45
CA ASN A 170 -11.46 16.54 -3.88
C ASN A 170 -11.25 15.28 -4.71
N TYR A 171 -10.11 14.63 -4.49
CA TYR A 171 -9.71 13.41 -5.17
C TYR A 171 -9.73 12.24 -4.18
N GLY A 172 -10.33 11.11 -4.56
CA GLY A 172 -10.27 9.91 -3.73
C GLY A 172 -8.90 9.26 -3.83
N LEU A 173 -8.61 8.74 -5.02
CA LEU A 173 -7.34 8.13 -5.39
C LEU A 173 -6.71 8.86 -6.58
N ILE A 174 -5.40 9.07 -6.50
CA ILE A 174 -4.54 9.44 -7.63
C ILE A 174 -3.51 8.33 -7.78
N ILE A 175 -3.51 7.65 -8.92
CA ILE A 175 -2.54 6.60 -9.26
C ILE A 175 -1.78 7.06 -10.49
N ASN A 176 -0.45 7.08 -10.40
CA ASN A 176 0.42 7.53 -11.46
C ASN A 176 1.55 6.53 -11.69
N HIS A 177 1.74 6.08 -12.92
CA HIS A 177 2.83 5.17 -13.31
C HIS A 177 2.98 3.93 -12.42
N SER A 178 1.87 3.30 -12.05
CA SER A 178 1.93 2.06 -11.24
C SER A 178 2.47 0.84 -12.01
N GLY A 179 2.76 1.03 -13.30
CA GLY A 179 3.36 0.04 -14.18
C GLY A 179 2.37 -1.03 -14.63
N LYS A 180 2.92 -2.12 -15.17
CA LYS A 180 2.17 -3.21 -15.82
C LYS A 180 1.65 -4.25 -14.84
N ASN A 181 1.92 -4.10 -13.54
CA ASN A 181 1.54 -5.08 -12.54
C ASN A 181 0.04 -4.99 -12.20
N ASP A 182 -0.53 -6.10 -11.76
CA ASP A 182 -1.91 -6.10 -11.30
C ASP A 182 -2.02 -5.35 -9.96
N ASN A 183 -2.60 -4.16 -10.07
CA ASN A 183 -2.86 -3.27 -8.94
C ASN A 183 -4.37 -3.21 -8.72
N ILE A 184 -4.83 -3.43 -7.49
CA ILE A 184 -6.26 -3.69 -7.25
C ILE A 184 -6.84 -2.65 -6.30
N ILE A 185 -7.92 -2.02 -6.76
CA ILE A 185 -8.79 -1.13 -5.99
C ILE A 185 -10.13 -1.84 -5.85
N LYS A 186 -10.41 -2.37 -4.65
CA LYS A 186 -11.56 -3.26 -4.46
C LYS A 186 -12.39 -2.96 -3.22
N ASN A 187 -13.71 -3.04 -3.33
CA ASN A 187 -14.61 -2.93 -2.17
C ASN A 187 -14.45 -1.62 -1.38
N ASN A 188 -14.11 -0.52 -2.03
CA ASN A 188 -14.05 0.80 -1.42
C ASN A 188 -15.36 1.54 -1.62
N MET A 189 -15.60 2.57 -0.80
CA MET A 189 -16.71 3.51 -0.96
C MET A 189 -16.15 4.91 -1.22
N PHE A 190 -16.59 5.53 -2.31
CA PHE A 190 -16.16 6.85 -2.75
C PHE A 190 -17.37 7.77 -2.84
N THR A 191 -17.37 8.86 -2.07
CA THR A 191 -18.53 9.76 -2.04
C THR A 191 -18.17 11.22 -2.01
N HIS A 192 -18.96 12.04 -2.69
CA HIS A 192 -18.83 13.51 -2.71
C HIS A 192 -17.46 14.02 -3.16
N LEU A 193 -16.88 13.38 -4.18
CA LEU A 193 -15.58 13.70 -4.75
C LEU A 193 -15.73 14.35 -6.13
N ARG A 194 -14.77 15.20 -6.49
CA ARG A 194 -14.64 15.72 -7.85
C ARG A 194 -14.28 14.57 -8.79
N ILE A 195 -13.22 13.86 -8.45
CA ILE A 195 -12.75 12.66 -9.13
C ILE A 195 -12.53 11.59 -8.08
N ALA A 196 -13.32 10.52 -8.12
CA ALA A 196 -13.14 9.44 -7.17
C ALA A 196 -11.82 8.70 -7.40
N ASN A 197 -11.46 8.43 -8.66
CA ASN A 197 -10.19 7.81 -9.02
C ASN A 197 -9.63 8.43 -10.30
N LEU A 198 -8.38 8.84 -10.22
CA LEU A 198 -7.60 9.36 -11.34
C LEU A 198 -6.41 8.45 -11.59
N ALA A 199 -6.31 7.92 -12.80
CA ALA A 199 -5.19 7.11 -13.27
C ALA A 199 -4.41 7.88 -14.34
N PHE A 200 -3.22 8.35 -13.99
CA PHE A 200 -2.29 9.05 -14.86
C PHE A 200 -1.18 8.14 -15.38
N GLY A 201 -0.75 8.37 -16.62
CA GLY A 201 0.38 7.66 -17.21
C GLY A 201 0.16 6.14 -17.32
N GLU A 202 1.26 5.39 -17.44
CA GLU A 202 1.20 3.95 -17.68
C GLU A 202 0.83 3.16 -16.40
N ASN A 203 -0.39 2.64 -16.33
CA ASN A 203 -0.85 1.75 -15.25
C ASN A 203 -1.34 0.39 -15.78
N SER A 204 -0.88 -0.01 -16.95
CA SER A 204 -1.10 -1.33 -17.53
C SER A 204 -0.09 -1.63 -18.61
N ASP A 205 -0.09 -2.85 -19.10
CA ASP A 205 0.62 -3.27 -20.31
C ASP A 205 -0.04 -2.77 -21.63
N GLY A 206 -0.95 -1.79 -21.53
CA GLY A 206 -1.43 -1.00 -22.67
C GLY A 206 -2.64 -1.61 -23.39
N LEU A 207 -2.82 -1.25 -24.67
CA LEU A 207 -3.98 -1.67 -25.47
C LEU A 207 -3.93 -3.17 -25.75
N ASN A 208 -5.07 -3.86 -25.54
CA ASN A 208 -5.16 -5.32 -25.53
C ASN A 208 -4.27 -5.97 -24.46
N GLY A 209 -3.69 -5.17 -23.57
CA GLY A 209 -2.98 -5.60 -22.39
C GLY A 209 -3.89 -6.32 -21.41
N ILE A 210 -3.28 -7.08 -20.52
CA ILE A 210 -3.93 -8.16 -19.80
C ILE A 210 -3.74 -8.01 -18.29
N LYS A 211 -2.79 -7.16 -17.91
CA LYS A 211 -2.46 -6.79 -16.55
C LYS A 211 -2.67 -5.29 -16.35
N GLY A 212 -2.60 -4.84 -15.11
CA GLY A 212 -2.59 -3.41 -14.77
C GLY A 212 -3.57 -3.05 -13.68
N LEU A 213 -3.91 -1.77 -13.61
CA LEU A 213 -4.83 -1.21 -12.62
C LEU A 213 -6.27 -1.68 -12.84
N GLN A 214 -6.90 -2.15 -11.76
CA GLN A 214 -8.21 -2.76 -11.78
C GLN A 214 -9.14 -2.22 -10.69
N PHE A 215 -10.39 -1.95 -11.07
CA PHE A 215 -11.43 -1.48 -10.18
C PHE A 215 -12.53 -2.54 -10.04
N HIS A 216 -12.67 -3.13 -8.86
CA HIS A 216 -13.64 -4.21 -8.60
C HIS A 216 -14.53 -3.93 -7.40
N CYS A 217 -15.83 -4.20 -7.51
CA CYS A 217 -16.74 -4.17 -6.36
C CYS A 217 -16.78 -2.84 -5.58
N ASN A 218 -16.39 -1.71 -6.18
CA ASN A 218 -16.41 -0.42 -5.51
C ASN A 218 -17.80 0.22 -5.55
N TRP A 219 -18.08 1.09 -4.59
CA TRP A 219 -19.31 1.88 -4.54
C TRP A 219 -18.99 3.36 -4.73
N PHE A 220 -19.54 3.95 -5.77
CA PHE A 220 -19.47 5.38 -6.07
C PHE A 220 -20.83 6.03 -5.83
N GLU A 221 -20.86 7.16 -5.12
CA GLU A 221 -22.09 7.91 -4.86
C GLU A 221 -21.82 9.41 -4.82
N ASN A 222 -22.60 10.20 -5.57
CA ASN A 222 -22.51 11.66 -5.59
C ASN A 222 -21.13 12.22 -5.97
N ASN A 223 -20.37 11.50 -6.80
CA ASN A 223 -19.12 12.01 -7.37
C ASN A 223 -19.39 12.65 -8.73
N ASP A 224 -18.57 13.63 -9.13
CA ASP A 224 -18.71 14.24 -10.46
C ASP A 224 -18.12 13.34 -11.55
N GLN A 225 -16.94 12.77 -11.29
CA GLN A 225 -16.27 11.77 -12.12
C GLN A 225 -15.78 10.60 -11.27
N GLU A 226 -15.87 9.38 -11.76
CA GLU A 226 -15.67 8.18 -10.92
C GLU A 226 -14.37 7.45 -11.23
N ILE A 227 -14.15 7.06 -12.50
CA ILE A 227 -12.89 6.50 -12.97
C ILE A 227 -12.43 7.33 -14.17
N VAL A 228 -11.31 8.02 -13.99
CA VAL A 228 -10.71 8.89 -15.01
C VAL A 228 -9.34 8.34 -15.39
N VAL A 229 -9.14 8.08 -16.67
CA VAL A 229 -7.86 7.70 -17.26
C VAL A 229 -7.35 8.89 -18.07
N SER A 230 -6.15 9.37 -17.74
CA SER A 230 -5.61 10.59 -18.34
C SER A 230 -4.12 10.45 -18.65
N ASP A 231 -3.70 11.13 -19.69
CA ASP A 231 -2.30 11.18 -20.07
C ASP A 231 -1.49 11.97 -19.05
N TYR A 232 -0.21 11.63 -18.92
CA TYR A 232 0.75 12.39 -18.14
C TYR A 232 1.86 12.87 -19.08
N ASP A 233 1.99 14.19 -19.22
CA ASP A 233 2.86 14.82 -20.22
C ASP A 233 2.63 14.30 -21.65
N ILE A 234 3.55 13.48 -22.18
CA ILE A 234 3.47 12.88 -23.52
C ILE A 234 3.08 11.40 -23.47
N GLU A 235 2.91 10.83 -22.29
CA GLU A 235 2.66 9.41 -22.07
C GLU A 235 1.16 9.17 -21.92
N THR A 236 0.67 8.19 -22.69
CA THR A 236 -0.75 7.85 -22.69
C THR A 236 -1.15 7.17 -21.39
N GLY A 237 -2.21 7.69 -20.76
CA GLY A 237 -2.81 7.11 -19.58
C GLY A 237 -3.36 5.72 -19.87
N SER A 238 -3.12 4.74 -19.01
CA SER A 238 -3.66 3.39 -19.21
C SER A 238 -4.15 2.77 -17.90
N ILE A 239 -5.09 1.83 -18.02
CA ILE A 239 -5.53 0.89 -16.97
C ILE A 239 -5.67 -0.49 -17.61
N ARG A 240 -5.94 -1.56 -16.84
CA ARG A 240 -6.13 -2.89 -17.45
C ARG A 240 -7.21 -2.81 -18.53
N TYR A 241 -6.90 -3.31 -19.72
CA TYR A 241 -7.76 -3.16 -20.90
C TYR A 241 -9.16 -3.75 -20.69
N ILE A 242 -9.29 -4.82 -19.91
CA ILE A 242 -10.59 -5.37 -19.50
C ILE A 242 -10.80 -5.10 -18.01
N GLN A 243 -11.78 -4.26 -17.69
CA GLN A 243 -12.29 -4.07 -16.34
C GLN A 243 -13.42 -5.08 -16.07
N GLY A 244 -13.04 -6.20 -15.44
CA GLY A 244 -13.90 -7.36 -15.19
C GLY A 244 -13.18 -8.66 -15.57
N GLU A 245 -13.91 -9.76 -15.69
CA GLU A 245 -13.39 -11.03 -16.21
C GLU A 245 -14.32 -11.57 -17.30
N LEU A 246 -13.87 -12.59 -18.05
CA LEU A 246 -14.68 -13.17 -19.11
C LEU A 246 -16.02 -13.72 -18.57
N GLY A 247 -17.13 -13.17 -19.06
CA GLY A 247 -18.48 -13.57 -18.64
C GLY A 247 -18.90 -12.99 -17.29
N MET A 248 -18.07 -12.16 -16.65
CA MET A 248 -18.32 -11.61 -15.32
C MET A 248 -17.99 -10.11 -15.26
N GLY A 249 -18.97 -9.30 -14.90
CA GLY A 249 -18.76 -7.88 -14.62
C GLY A 249 -17.84 -7.63 -13.43
N CYS A 250 -17.17 -6.48 -13.41
CA CYS A 250 -16.32 -6.03 -12.30
C CYS A 250 -17.12 -5.64 -11.04
N GLY A 251 -18.43 -5.39 -11.18
CA GLY A 251 -19.35 -5.16 -10.07
C GLY A 251 -19.18 -3.85 -9.32
N ASN A 252 -18.61 -2.80 -9.95
CA ASN A 252 -18.69 -1.46 -9.37
C ASN A 252 -20.09 -0.87 -9.54
N ILE A 253 -20.50 -0.04 -8.59
CA ILE A 253 -21.78 0.68 -8.60
C ILE A 253 -21.48 2.17 -8.78
N PHE A 254 -22.10 2.79 -9.77
CA PHE A 254 -21.88 4.18 -10.17
C PHE A 254 -23.00 5.13 -9.70
N THR A 255 -22.72 6.43 -9.77
CA THR A 255 -23.65 7.52 -9.51
C THR A 255 -24.52 7.76 -10.74
N ASP A 256 -25.82 8.02 -10.54
CA ASP A 256 -26.78 8.22 -11.64
C ASP A 256 -26.57 9.50 -12.46
N ASN A 257 -25.84 10.49 -11.91
CA ASN A 257 -25.73 11.85 -12.47
C ASN A 257 -24.30 12.28 -12.81
N GLY A 258 -23.29 11.42 -12.61
CA GLY A 258 -21.88 11.73 -12.86
C GLY A 258 -21.33 11.13 -14.15
N PHE A 259 -20.04 11.36 -14.43
CA PHE A 259 -19.29 10.65 -15.46
C PHE A 259 -18.65 9.40 -14.87
N SER A 260 -19.20 8.23 -15.20
CA SER A 260 -18.71 6.99 -14.61
C SER A 260 -17.32 6.61 -15.10
N LEU A 261 -17.10 6.73 -16.41
CA LEU A 261 -15.83 6.39 -17.03
C LEU A 261 -15.41 7.54 -17.94
N THR A 262 -14.18 8.02 -17.80
CA THR A 262 -13.59 9.03 -18.67
C THR A 262 -12.21 8.57 -19.15
N SER A 263 -11.92 8.73 -20.43
CA SER A 263 -10.61 8.47 -21.01
C SER A 263 -10.47 9.25 -22.31
N ASP A 264 -9.42 10.06 -22.43
CA ASP A 264 -9.21 10.91 -23.60
C ASP A 264 -8.55 10.14 -24.76
N ASN A 265 -7.44 9.45 -24.50
CA ASN A 265 -6.59 8.85 -25.54
C ASN A 265 -6.44 7.33 -25.44
N TYR A 266 -7.00 6.69 -24.41
CA TYR A 266 -6.89 5.24 -24.21
C TYR A 266 -8.24 4.55 -24.33
N SER A 267 -8.28 3.44 -25.06
CA SER A 267 -9.50 2.63 -25.24
C SER A 267 -9.44 1.40 -24.34
N PHE A 268 -10.56 1.06 -23.71
CA PHE A 268 -10.67 -0.13 -22.88
C PHE A 268 -12.11 -0.66 -22.83
N GLN A 269 -12.27 -1.86 -22.28
CA GLN A 269 -13.56 -2.51 -22.09
C GLN A 269 -13.99 -2.50 -20.63
N TYR A 270 -15.25 -2.19 -20.41
CA TYR A 270 -15.88 -2.22 -19.10
C TYR A 270 -16.99 -3.28 -19.05
N HIS A 271 -16.75 -4.35 -18.30
CA HIS A 271 -17.69 -5.45 -18.15
C HIS A 271 -18.57 -5.23 -16.91
N TYR A 272 -19.88 -5.36 -17.06
CA TYR A 272 -20.86 -5.11 -15.99
C TYR A 272 -21.97 -6.17 -15.96
N LYS A 273 -22.64 -6.35 -14.82
CA LYS A 273 -23.80 -7.25 -14.73
C LYS A 273 -25.06 -6.60 -15.29
N ASN A 274 -25.67 -7.29 -16.24
CA ASN A 274 -26.91 -6.88 -16.86
C ASN A 274 -28.06 -6.88 -15.83
N ASN A 275 -28.97 -5.91 -15.95
CA ASN A 275 -30.10 -5.70 -15.03
C ASN A 275 -29.70 -5.47 -13.55
N SER A 276 -28.42 -5.24 -13.26
CA SER A 276 -27.98 -4.78 -11.94
C SER A 276 -28.07 -3.26 -11.88
N HIS A 277 -28.62 -2.74 -10.78
CA HIS A 277 -28.84 -1.31 -10.62
C HIS A 277 -27.49 -0.58 -10.53
N ARG A 278 -27.23 0.38 -11.44
CA ARG A 278 -26.03 1.24 -11.48
C ARG A 278 -24.68 0.55 -11.72
N GLU A 279 -24.66 -0.72 -12.13
CA GLU A 279 -23.42 -1.32 -12.64
C GLU A 279 -23.14 -0.94 -14.09
N ASN A 280 -24.18 -0.69 -14.87
CA ASN A 280 -24.03 -0.13 -16.21
C ASN A 280 -23.56 1.34 -16.06
N PRO A 281 -22.35 1.70 -16.54
CA PRO A 281 -21.80 3.04 -16.37
C PRO A 281 -22.64 4.11 -17.10
N PHE A 282 -22.69 5.30 -16.51
CA PHE A 282 -23.34 6.48 -17.09
C PHE A 282 -22.29 7.41 -17.73
N HIS A 283 -22.69 8.13 -18.79
CA HIS A 283 -21.86 9.11 -19.50
C HIS A 283 -20.47 8.58 -19.89
N VAL A 284 -20.45 7.55 -20.75
CA VAL A 284 -19.22 6.89 -21.20
C VAL A 284 -18.79 7.39 -22.60
N PRO A 285 -17.54 7.83 -22.78
CA PRO A 285 -16.94 8.15 -24.08
C PRO A 285 -16.98 6.99 -25.10
N LEU A 286 -16.95 7.32 -26.40
CA LEU A 286 -17.08 6.33 -27.50
C LEU A 286 -15.91 5.34 -27.59
N ASN A 287 -14.74 5.70 -27.10
CA ASN A 287 -13.55 4.85 -27.04
C ASN A 287 -13.61 3.77 -25.95
N ILE A 288 -14.59 3.83 -25.05
CA ILE A 288 -14.76 2.84 -23.99
C ILE A 288 -15.93 1.93 -24.35
N GLN A 289 -15.66 0.63 -24.49
CA GLN A 289 -16.65 -0.36 -24.87
C GLN A 289 -17.27 -1.01 -23.62
N THR A 290 -18.58 -0.86 -23.43
CA THR A 290 -19.30 -1.51 -22.33
C THR A 290 -19.82 -2.89 -22.75
N VAL A 291 -19.59 -3.92 -21.92
CA VAL A 291 -20.01 -5.30 -22.18
C VAL A 291 -20.91 -5.81 -21.06
N ALA A 292 -22.14 -6.18 -21.40
CA ALA A 292 -23.11 -6.70 -20.46
C ALA A 292 -22.90 -8.22 -20.24
N ASN A 293 -22.89 -8.65 -18.98
CA ASN A 293 -22.72 -10.04 -18.58
C ASN A 293 -23.86 -10.50 -17.65
N ASP A 294 -24.07 -11.81 -17.53
CA ASP A 294 -25.13 -12.35 -16.66
C ASP A 294 -24.76 -12.31 -15.17
N ASP A 295 -23.47 -12.28 -14.86
CA ASP A 295 -22.96 -12.25 -13.48
C ASP A 295 -21.81 -11.26 -13.29
N HIS A 296 -21.31 -11.14 -12.06
CA HIS A 296 -20.20 -10.28 -11.66
C HIS A 296 -19.32 -10.94 -10.61
N LEU A 297 -18.11 -10.39 -10.42
CA LEU A 297 -17.06 -10.91 -9.54
C LEU A 297 -17.34 -10.71 -8.04
N CYS A 298 -18.42 -10.02 -7.68
CA CYS A 298 -18.59 -9.49 -6.33
C CYS A 298 -19.63 -10.27 -5.52
N ASN A 299 -19.18 -10.84 -4.40
CA ASN A 299 -20.10 -11.34 -3.36
C ASN A 299 -20.75 -10.19 -2.58
N GLN A 300 -20.01 -9.09 -2.42
CA GLN A 300 -20.44 -7.86 -1.77
C GLN A 300 -19.84 -6.68 -2.53
N ILE A 301 -20.61 -5.61 -2.70
CA ILE A 301 -20.19 -4.37 -3.37
C ILE A 301 -20.06 -3.26 -2.32
N GLY A 302 -19.10 -2.36 -2.51
CA GLY A 302 -18.71 -1.35 -1.54
C GLY A 302 -18.01 -1.99 -0.35
N LEU A 303 -18.24 -1.45 0.85
CA LEU A 303 -17.59 -1.92 2.06
C LEU A 303 -18.01 -3.35 2.38
N GLU A 304 -17.04 -4.22 2.61
CA GLU A 304 -17.23 -5.52 3.22
C GLU A 304 -17.44 -5.36 4.74
N ASN A 305 -18.14 -6.30 5.38
CA ASN A 305 -18.33 -6.25 6.82
C ASN A 305 -16.97 -6.19 7.54
N PRO A 306 -16.65 -5.11 8.28
CA PRO A 306 -15.33 -4.93 8.91
C PRO A 306 -15.04 -5.96 10.01
N LEU A 307 -16.04 -6.72 10.48
CA LEU A 307 -15.87 -7.85 11.39
C LEU A 307 -15.41 -9.13 10.67
N ILE A 308 -15.52 -9.18 9.34
CA ILE A 308 -14.73 -10.11 8.52
C ILE A 308 -13.36 -9.47 8.44
N ALA A 309 -12.52 -9.77 9.42
CA ALA A 309 -11.12 -9.41 9.37
C ALA A 309 -10.56 -9.78 7.98
N PRO A 310 -9.61 -9.01 7.41
CA PRO A 310 -8.82 -9.53 6.30
C PRO A 310 -8.35 -10.94 6.72
N PRO A 311 -8.33 -11.93 5.81
CA PRO A 311 -7.96 -13.28 6.19
C PRO A 311 -6.63 -13.16 6.93
N GLU A 312 -6.64 -13.44 8.25
CA GLU A 312 -5.42 -13.59 9.01
C GLU A 312 -4.53 -14.46 8.13
N VAL A 313 -3.32 -13.99 7.83
CA VAL A 313 -2.38 -14.68 6.94
C VAL A 313 -2.42 -16.15 7.36
N PRO A 314 -3.01 -17.05 6.55
CA PRO A 314 -3.36 -18.37 7.05
C PRO A 314 -2.13 -19.05 7.63
N PHE A 315 -2.25 -19.80 8.71
CA PHE A 315 -1.10 -20.49 9.32
C PHE A 315 -0.29 -21.34 8.31
N ASN A 316 -0.91 -21.72 7.18
CA ASN A 316 -0.28 -22.48 6.10
C ASN A 316 -0.27 -21.74 4.74
N TRP A 317 -0.33 -20.41 4.74
CA TRP A 317 -0.45 -19.57 3.55
C TRP A 317 0.61 -19.91 2.50
N GLN A 318 1.84 -20.21 2.92
CA GLN A 318 2.94 -20.50 1.99
C GLN A 318 2.62 -21.72 1.13
N ASN A 319 2.21 -22.84 1.75
CA ASN A 319 1.85 -24.05 1.02
C ASN A 319 0.59 -23.83 0.18
N THR A 320 -0.41 -23.15 0.73
CA THR A 320 -1.64 -22.83 0.01
C THR A 320 -1.40 -22.00 -1.23
N LEU A 321 -0.67 -20.89 -1.13
CA LEU A 321 -0.35 -20.03 -2.27
C LEU A 321 0.60 -20.74 -3.24
N TYR A 322 1.53 -21.56 -2.77
CA TYR A 322 2.41 -22.33 -3.64
C TYR A 322 1.64 -23.40 -4.44
N ASP A 323 0.72 -24.12 -3.80
CA ASP A 323 -0.15 -25.11 -4.45
C ASP A 323 -1.07 -24.45 -5.48
N TYR A 324 -1.66 -23.30 -5.12
CA TYR A 324 -2.45 -22.51 -6.07
C TYR A 324 -1.59 -21.99 -7.24
N TYR A 325 -0.40 -21.47 -6.96
CA TYR A 325 0.52 -21.03 -8.00
C TYR A 325 0.81 -22.17 -8.98
N ASN A 326 1.16 -23.36 -8.49
CA ASN A 326 1.46 -24.51 -9.36
C ASN A 326 0.23 -25.00 -10.14
N LEU A 327 -0.95 -24.98 -9.53
CA LEU A 327 -2.19 -25.35 -10.18
C LEU A 327 -2.49 -24.40 -11.36
N ILE A 328 -2.49 -23.10 -11.10
CA ILE A 328 -2.76 -22.07 -12.11
C ILE A 328 -1.66 -22.04 -13.16
N SER A 329 -0.39 -22.20 -12.76
CA SER A 329 0.76 -22.25 -13.68
C SER A 329 0.67 -23.46 -14.61
N THR A 330 0.26 -24.63 -14.09
CA THR A 330 0.01 -25.82 -14.91
C THR A 330 -1.13 -25.60 -15.88
N SER A 331 -2.22 -24.93 -15.45
CA SER A 331 -3.33 -24.57 -16.32
C SER A 331 -2.84 -23.65 -17.45
N LEU A 332 -2.08 -22.60 -17.11
CA LEU A 332 -1.54 -21.65 -18.07
C LEU A 332 -0.68 -22.32 -19.12
N GLU A 333 0.21 -23.23 -18.73
CA GLU A 333 1.06 -23.98 -19.66
C GLU A 333 0.24 -24.93 -20.58
N ASN A 334 -0.86 -25.50 -20.09
CA ASN A 334 -1.76 -26.29 -20.93
C ASN A 334 -2.56 -25.42 -21.92
N THR A 335 -3.01 -24.24 -21.50
CA THR A 335 -3.70 -23.28 -22.37
C THR A 335 -2.75 -22.74 -23.44
N LYS A 336 -1.50 -22.38 -23.07
CA LYS A 336 -0.43 -22.01 -24.02
C LYS A 336 -0.15 -23.11 -25.03
N ARG A 337 -0.04 -24.37 -24.59
CA ARG A 337 0.16 -25.51 -25.51
C ARG A 337 -1.01 -25.64 -26.48
N SER A 338 -2.24 -25.51 -25.99
CA SER A 338 -3.45 -25.56 -26.83
C SER A 338 -3.48 -24.43 -27.87
N TYR A 339 -3.05 -23.23 -27.48
CA TYR A 339 -2.88 -22.08 -28.39
C TYR A 339 -1.83 -22.38 -29.48
N GLN A 340 -0.70 -22.97 -29.10
CA GLN A 340 0.38 -23.35 -30.03
C GLN A 340 -0.01 -24.49 -30.97
N GLU A 341 -0.65 -25.55 -30.48
CA GLU A 341 -1.07 -26.71 -31.29
C GLU A 341 -2.08 -26.33 -32.39
N ARG A 342 -2.80 -25.23 -32.21
CA ARG A 342 -3.71 -24.63 -33.20
C ARG A 342 -3.01 -23.72 -34.21
N GLY A 343 -1.71 -23.48 -34.05
CA GLY A 343 -0.91 -22.66 -34.95
C GLY A 343 -1.05 -21.15 -34.74
N TYR A 344 -1.57 -20.72 -33.59
CA TYR A 344 -1.85 -19.29 -33.34
C TYR A 344 -0.62 -18.47 -32.91
N TYR A 345 0.53 -19.08 -32.61
CA TYR A 345 1.71 -18.38 -32.05
C TYR A 345 2.29 -17.30 -32.98
N ASP A 346 2.25 -17.54 -34.29
CA ASP A 346 2.77 -16.61 -35.31
C ASP A 346 1.65 -15.80 -36.00
N ILE A 347 0.41 -15.88 -35.49
CA ILE A 347 -0.76 -15.23 -36.09
C ILE A 347 -1.29 -14.19 -35.09
N PRO A 348 -1.14 -12.88 -35.37
CA PRO A 348 -1.72 -11.83 -34.56
C PRO A 348 -3.26 -11.98 -34.50
N ILE A 349 -3.85 -11.67 -33.35
CA ILE A 349 -5.30 -11.61 -33.21
C ILE A 349 -5.84 -10.45 -34.03
N ASP A 350 -6.78 -10.74 -34.93
CA ASP A 350 -7.51 -9.72 -35.69
C ASP A 350 -8.64 -9.12 -34.82
N TRP A 351 -8.25 -8.21 -33.92
CA TRP A 351 -9.18 -7.53 -33.01
C TRP A 351 -10.24 -6.72 -33.76
N GLU A 352 -9.91 -6.15 -34.92
CA GLU A 352 -10.84 -5.36 -35.72
C GLU A 352 -12.00 -6.25 -36.21
N THR A 353 -11.69 -7.42 -36.78
CA THR A 353 -12.70 -8.39 -37.19
C THR A 353 -13.48 -8.93 -35.99
N TYR A 354 -12.79 -9.25 -34.88
CA TYR A 354 -13.41 -9.81 -33.68
C TYR A 354 -14.47 -8.87 -33.08
N PHE A 355 -14.18 -7.57 -33.00
CA PHE A 355 -15.12 -6.61 -32.40
C PHE A 355 -16.16 -6.07 -33.38
N ASN A 356 -15.86 -5.94 -34.66
CA ASN A 356 -16.73 -5.24 -35.61
C ASN A 356 -17.53 -6.16 -36.55
N THR A 357 -17.29 -7.48 -36.52
CA THR A 357 -17.97 -8.44 -37.40
C THR A 357 -18.94 -9.33 -36.64
N VAL A 358 -20.18 -9.43 -37.13
CA VAL A 358 -21.20 -10.32 -36.56
C VAL A 358 -21.77 -11.23 -37.66
N PRO A 359 -21.68 -12.57 -37.54
CA PRO A 359 -21.03 -13.32 -36.45
C PRO A 359 -19.50 -13.29 -36.57
N VAL A 360 -18.82 -13.35 -35.43
CA VAL A 360 -17.35 -13.49 -35.37
C VAL A 360 -16.95 -14.82 -36.01
N PRO A 361 -15.87 -14.86 -36.83
CA PRO A 361 -15.35 -16.12 -37.36
C PRO A 361 -14.96 -17.09 -36.23
N TYR A 362 -15.43 -18.33 -36.29
CA TYR A 362 -15.24 -19.32 -35.22
C TYR A 362 -13.77 -19.51 -34.81
N GLU A 363 -12.83 -19.59 -35.76
CA GLU A 363 -11.41 -19.75 -35.45
C GLU A 363 -10.83 -18.53 -34.72
N LEU A 364 -11.27 -17.32 -35.09
CA LEU A 364 -10.89 -16.08 -34.42
C LEU A 364 -11.47 -16.02 -33.00
N GLU A 365 -12.72 -16.44 -32.83
CA GLU A 365 -13.35 -16.55 -31.51
C GLU A 365 -12.60 -17.53 -30.60
N GLN A 366 -12.19 -18.69 -31.12
CA GLN A 366 -11.40 -19.68 -30.37
C GLN A 366 -10.00 -19.16 -29.99
N GLN A 367 -9.32 -18.49 -30.92
CA GLN A 367 -8.02 -17.87 -30.67
C GLN A 367 -8.12 -16.82 -29.55
N VAL A 368 -9.12 -15.95 -29.63
CA VAL A 368 -9.37 -14.89 -28.64
C VAL A 368 -9.74 -15.49 -27.27
N ASN A 369 -10.57 -16.53 -27.23
CA ASN A 369 -10.94 -17.18 -25.97
C ASN A 369 -9.72 -17.79 -25.25
N LEU A 370 -8.85 -18.50 -25.97
CA LEU A 370 -7.63 -19.07 -25.39
C LEU A 370 -6.65 -17.99 -24.94
N TYR A 371 -6.53 -16.91 -25.73
CA TYR A 371 -5.75 -15.75 -25.34
C TYR A 371 -6.27 -15.19 -24.01
N TYR A 372 -7.56 -14.88 -23.90
CA TYR A 372 -8.14 -14.37 -22.65
C TYR A 372 -8.05 -15.35 -21.47
N GLU A 373 -8.10 -16.65 -21.71
CA GLU A 373 -7.87 -17.63 -20.65
C GLU A 373 -6.42 -17.57 -20.13
N MET A 374 -5.43 -17.48 -21.04
CA MET A 374 -4.02 -17.29 -20.64
C MET A 374 -3.84 -16.02 -19.82
N VAL A 375 -4.51 -14.94 -20.22
CA VAL A 375 -4.54 -13.65 -19.53
C VAL A 375 -5.05 -13.76 -18.11
N ASN A 376 -6.23 -14.35 -17.94
CA ASN A 376 -6.84 -14.52 -16.62
C ASN A 376 -5.94 -15.39 -15.71
N LEU A 377 -5.37 -16.48 -16.25
CA LEU A 377 -4.45 -17.32 -15.50
C LEU A 377 -3.16 -16.58 -15.11
N GLN A 378 -2.62 -15.75 -16.01
CA GLN A 378 -1.46 -14.89 -15.69
C GLN A 378 -1.79 -13.87 -14.60
N SER A 379 -2.97 -13.25 -14.66
CA SER A 379 -3.43 -12.31 -13.62
C SER A 379 -3.61 -13.00 -12.26
N GLN A 380 -4.19 -14.20 -12.25
CA GLN A 380 -4.29 -15.01 -11.03
C GLN A 380 -2.91 -15.35 -10.45
N LEU A 381 -1.92 -15.70 -11.28
CA LEU A 381 -0.55 -15.92 -10.82
C LEU A 381 0.06 -14.66 -10.21
N SER A 382 -0.11 -13.50 -10.85
CA SER A 382 0.34 -12.21 -10.33
C SER A 382 -0.33 -11.89 -8.98
N GLY A 383 -1.65 -12.06 -8.86
CA GLY A 383 -2.37 -11.86 -7.61
C GLY A 383 -1.92 -12.82 -6.48
N ILE A 384 -1.62 -14.08 -6.81
CA ILE A 384 -1.04 -15.04 -5.85
C ILE A 384 0.34 -14.56 -5.40
N CYS A 385 1.19 -14.10 -6.33
CA CYS A 385 2.53 -13.60 -6.00
C CYS A 385 2.47 -12.33 -5.15
N GLN A 386 1.59 -11.38 -5.48
CA GLN A 386 1.37 -10.17 -4.69
C GLN A 386 0.91 -10.52 -3.26
N THR A 387 -0.05 -11.44 -3.14
CA THR A 387 -0.51 -11.93 -1.83
C THR A 387 0.63 -12.58 -1.06
N ALA A 388 1.48 -13.35 -1.73
CA ALA A 388 2.63 -13.98 -1.09
C ALA A 388 3.67 -12.96 -0.62
N LEU A 389 3.99 -11.95 -1.44
CA LEU A 389 4.88 -10.86 -1.04
C LEU A 389 4.32 -10.19 0.23
N TYR A 390 3.03 -9.81 0.23
CA TYR A 390 2.35 -9.30 1.43
C TYR A 390 2.53 -10.22 2.65
N CYS A 391 2.28 -11.52 2.51
CA CYS A 391 2.43 -12.46 3.63
C CYS A 391 3.87 -12.56 4.16
N ILE A 392 4.88 -12.43 3.29
CA ILE A 392 6.30 -12.48 3.68
C ILE A 392 6.69 -11.24 4.46
N TYR A 393 6.25 -10.06 4.01
CA TYR A 393 6.52 -8.80 4.70
C TYR A 393 5.79 -8.68 6.03
N ASN A 394 4.63 -9.33 6.17
CA ASN A 394 3.91 -9.39 7.44
C ASN A 394 4.48 -10.45 8.41
N ASP A 395 5.47 -11.26 7.99
CA ASP A 395 6.08 -12.24 8.88
C ASP A 395 7.09 -11.58 9.84
N SER A 396 6.91 -11.84 11.13
CA SER A 396 7.87 -11.50 12.19
C SER A 396 9.31 -11.95 11.92
N LEU A 397 9.50 -12.91 11.00
CA LEU A 397 10.79 -13.35 10.49
C LEU A 397 10.79 -13.39 8.95
N PHE A 398 10.82 -12.21 8.31
CA PHE A 398 11.20 -12.02 6.90
C PHE A 398 12.20 -13.07 6.37
N ASN A 399 11.75 -13.85 5.38
CA ASN A 399 12.52 -14.92 4.76
C ASN A 399 12.98 -14.49 3.36
N THR A 400 14.21 -14.02 3.26
CA THR A 400 14.81 -13.50 2.01
C THR A 400 14.76 -14.50 0.85
N ASN A 401 15.02 -15.79 1.11
CA ASN A 401 14.97 -16.81 0.05
C ASN A 401 13.54 -17.00 -0.46
N LEU A 402 12.55 -16.98 0.44
CA LEU A 402 11.15 -17.05 0.04
C LEU A 402 10.75 -15.81 -0.74
N PHE A 403 11.19 -14.63 -0.31
CA PHE A 403 10.98 -13.36 -0.99
C PHE A 403 11.53 -13.39 -2.42
N HIS A 404 12.80 -13.76 -2.61
CA HIS A 404 13.42 -13.89 -3.93
C HIS A 404 12.65 -14.86 -4.83
N ASN A 405 12.24 -16.02 -4.30
CA ASN A 405 11.46 -17.00 -5.07
C ASN A 405 10.14 -16.42 -5.58
N TRP A 406 9.47 -15.56 -4.81
CA TRP A 406 8.22 -14.94 -5.22
C TRP A 406 8.42 -13.74 -6.15
N LEU A 407 9.49 -12.96 -6.01
CA LEU A 407 9.87 -11.94 -6.98
C LEU A 407 10.13 -12.54 -8.37
N ILE A 408 10.95 -13.60 -8.42
CA ILE A 408 11.28 -14.31 -9.68
C ILE A 408 10.02 -14.83 -10.39
N ARG A 409 8.98 -15.22 -9.64
CA ARG A 409 7.71 -15.70 -10.21
C ARG A 409 6.85 -14.61 -10.85
N ASN A 410 6.98 -13.34 -10.42
CA ASN A 410 6.25 -12.24 -11.05
C ASN A 410 6.77 -11.95 -12.46
N HIS A 411 8.07 -12.13 -12.67
CA HIS A 411 8.76 -12.03 -13.97
C HIS A 411 8.48 -10.71 -14.68
N THR A 412 8.94 -9.62 -14.07
CA THR A 412 8.84 -8.26 -14.62
C THR A 412 10.14 -7.48 -14.37
N PRO A 413 10.51 -6.49 -15.21
CA PRO A 413 11.66 -5.63 -14.95
C PRO A 413 11.62 -4.97 -13.56
N GLU A 414 10.43 -4.54 -13.12
CA GLU A 414 10.22 -3.89 -11.83
C GLU A 414 10.62 -4.83 -10.68
N THR A 415 10.15 -6.08 -10.69
CA THR A 415 10.57 -7.08 -9.69
C THR A 415 12.06 -7.41 -9.72
N ASP A 416 12.72 -7.29 -10.87
CA ASP A 416 14.15 -7.57 -10.98
C ASP A 416 14.99 -6.44 -10.38
N TYR A 417 14.51 -5.19 -10.40
CA TYR A 417 15.15 -4.12 -9.64
C TYR A 417 15.05 -4.36 -8.13
N LEU A 418 13.87 -4.77 -7.62
CA LEU A 418 13.71 -5.16 -6.20
C LEU A 418 14.59 -6.36 -5.84
N LEU A 419 14.69 -7.33 -6.76
CA LEU A 419 15.51 -8.52 -6.55
C LEU A 419 16.99 -8.12 -6.46
N ALA A 420 17.45 -7.27 -7.39
CA ALA A 420 18.80 -6.73 -7.40
C ALA A 420 19.11 -5.96 -6.10
N GLU A 421 18.20 -5.10 -5.65
CA GLU A 421 18.29 -4.40 -4.37
C GLU A 421 18.46 -5.38 -3.21
N SER A 422 17.57 -6.37 -3.14
CA SER A 422 17.62 -7.36 -2.07
C SER A 422 18.94 -8.15 -2.06
N TYR A 423 19.48 -8.52 -3.23
CA TYR A 423 20.82 -9.13 -3.29
C TYR A 423 21.91 -8.18 -2.79
N TYR A 424 21.85 -6.91 -3.18
CA TYR A 424 22.80 -5.89 -2.73
C TYR A 424 22.78 -5.73 -1.20
N GLU A 425 21.61 -5.56 -0.60
CA GLU A 425 21.44 -5.42 0.85
C GLU A 425 21.91 -6.66 1.64
N ASN A 426 21.82 -7.85 1.02
CA ASN A 426 22.32 -9.09 1.61
C ASN A 426 23.82 -9.34 1.34
N GLY A 427 24.55 -8.37 0.78
CA GLY A 427 25.99 -8.43 0.52
C GLY A 427 26.39 -9.19 -0.75
N ASN A 428 25.44 -9.57 -1.58
CA ASN A 428 25.65 -10.27 -2.86
C ASN A 428 25.71 -9.24 -4.00
N PHE A 429 26.76 -8.41 -3.97
CA PHE A 429 26.87 -7.25 -4.87
C PHE A 429 26.95 -7.65 -6.35
N ASN A 430 27.66 -8.74 -6.68
CA ASN A 430 27.80 -9.19 -8.06
C ASN A 430 26.45 -9.61 -8.65
N GLU A 431 25.63 -10.31 -7.87
CA GLU A 431 24.30 -10.77 -8.24
C GLU A 431 23.38 -9.58 -8.56
N CYS A 432 23.44 -8.50 -7.77
CA CYS A 432 22.74 -7.24 -8.07
C CYS A 432 23.05 -6.73 -9.48
N PHE A 433 24.34 -6.58 -9.83
CA PHE A 433 24.73 -6.12 -11.17
C PHE A 433 24.39 -7.14 -12.26
N GLN A 434 24.48 -8.43 -11.99
CA GLN A 434 24.12 -9.46 -12.97
C GLN A 434 22.63 -9.39 -13.33
N ILE A 435 21.76 -9.19 -12.35
CA ILE A 435 20.31 -9.07 -12.57
C ILE A 435 20.00 -7.83 -13.42
N ILE A 436 20.50 -6.66 -13.03
CA ILE A 436 20.24 -5.40 -13.78
C ILE A 436 20.75 -5.50 -15.22
N ASN A 437 21.92 -6.11 -15.44
CA ASN A 437 22.48 -6.27 -16.78
C ASN A 437 21.78 -7.34 -17.62
N ALA A 438 21.05 -8.27 -17.01
CA ALA A 438 20.31 -9.32 -17.73
C ALA A 438 18.95 -8.84 -18.25
N ILE A 439 18.39 -7.73 -17.72
CA ILE A 439 17.08 -7.19 -18.11
C ILE A 439 16.89 -7.08 -19.64
N PRO A 440 17.83 -6.51 -20.43
CA PRO A 440 17.66 -6.38 -21.88
C PRO A 440 17.54 -7.70 -22.64
N GLU A 441 18.15 -8.77 -22.13
CA GLU A 441 18.08 -10.11 -22.75
C GLU A 441 16.89 -10.92 -22.23
N THR A 442 16.29 -10.49 -21.11
CA THR A 442 15.24 -11.24 -20.41
C THR A 442 13.83 -10.78 -20.82
N TYR A 443 13.65 -9.48 -21.09
CA TYR A 443 12.34 -8.88 -21.36
C TYR A 443 12.29 -8.24 -22.75
N GLU A 444 11.18 -8.43 -23.45
CA GLU A 444 10.94 -7.84 -24.78
C GLU A 444 10.73 -6.31 -24.71
N SER A 445 10.22 -5.80 -23.58
CA SER A 445 9.96 -4.38 -23.33
C SER A 445 10.41 -4.01 -21.91
N TYR A 446 11.23 -2.97 -21.81
CA TYR A 446 11.72 -2.37 -20.56
C TYR A 446 12.11 -0.91 -20.80
N ASP A 447 12.24 -0.12 -19.74
CA ASP A 447 12.76 1.25 -19.80
C ASP A 447 14.31 1.26 -19.71
N GLU A 448 14.97 1.59 -20.82
CA GLU A 448 16.43 1.69 -20.89
C GLU A 448 16.98 2.85 -20.06
N ILE A 449 16.25 3.98 -19.97
CA ILE A 449 16.69 5.14 -19.19
C ILE A 449 16.67 4.78 -17.71
N GLU A 450 15.57 4.21 -17.22
CA GLU A 450 15.44 3.75 -15.84
C GLU A 450 16.55 2.74 -15.48
N LYS A 451 16.77 1.73 -16.35
CA LYS A 451 17.83 0.73 -16.17
C LYS A 451 19.22 1.37 -16.04
N GLN A 452 19.53 2.38 -16.85
CA GLN A 452 20.83 3.08 -16.79
C GLN A 452 20.98 3.90 -15.50
N TYR A 453 19.90 4.50 -14.99
CA TYR A 453 19.93 5.20 -13.72
C TYR A 453 20.08 4.26 -12.53
N TYR A 454 19.43 3.09 -12.53
CA TYR A 454 19.67 2.05 -11.54
C TYR A 454 21.14 1.59 -11.53
N LEU A 455 21.73 1.37 -12.72
CA LEU A 455 23.14 1.02 -12.83
C LEU A 455 24.05 2.12 -12.27
N SER A 456 23.74 3.38 -12.57
CA SER A 456 24.47 4.55 -12.05
C SER A 456 24.38 4.67 -10.52
N TYR A 457 23.18 4.46 -9.96
CA TYR A 457 22.92 4.45 -8.53
C TYR A 457 23.75 3.36 -7.81
N TYR A 458 23.72 2.11 -8.28
CA TYR A 458 24.49 1.03 -7.63
C TYR A 458 25.99 1.18 -7.82
N ASN A 459 26.46 1.75 -8.94
CA ASN A 459 27.88 2.10 -9.10
C ASN A 459 28.32 3.15 -8.07
N LEU A 460 27.48 4.16 -7.80
CA LEU A 460 27.74 5.16 -6.77
C LEU A 460 27.72 4.54 -5.36
N LYS A 461 26.78 3.63 -5.09
CA LYS A 461 26.71 2.88 -3.82
C LYS A 461 27.96 2.01 -3.61
N GLU A 462 28.45 1.35 -4.65
CA GLU A 462 29.71 0.60 -4.61
C GLU A 462 30.93 1.50 -4.38
N TYR A 463 30.98 2.67 -5.01
CA TYR A 463 32.02 3.65 -4.75
C TYR A 463 32.08 4.02 -3.27
N LEU A 464 30.94 4.35 -2.66
CA LEU A 464 30.86 4.67 -1.23
C LEU A 464 31.33 3.49 -0.37
N ARG A 465 30.85 2.28 -0.68
CA ARG A 465 31.21 1.05 0.04
C ARG A 465 32.71 0.75 0.00
N ILE A 466 33.34 0.85 -1.17
CA ILE A 466 34.78 0.56 -1.36
C ILE A 466 35.65 1.57 -0.62
N ASN A 467 35.20 2.83 -0.54
CA ASN A 467 35.92 3.91 0.15
C ASN A 467 35.53 4.04 1.63
N GLU A 468 34.69 3.15 2.16
CA GLU A 468 34.17 3.19 3.54
C GLU A 468 33.47 4.52 3.89
N MET A 469 32.78 5.10 2.90
CA MET A 469 32.03 6.36 3.01
C MET A 469 30.53 6.11 3.15
N THR A 470 29.83 7.11 3.70
CA THR A 470 28.38 7.22 3.71
C THR A 470 27.93 8.34 2.76
N TRP A 471 26.63 8.42 2.47
CA TRP A 471 26.06 9.52 1.67
C TRP A 471 26.43 10.90 2.22
N SER A 472 26.44 11.06 3.55
CA SER A 472 26.82 12.33 4.21
C SER A 472 28.29 12.74 4.05
N ASP A 473 29.15 11.83 3.59
CA ASP A 473 30.58 12.09 3.40
C ASP A 473 30.91 12.65 1.99
N LEU A 474 29.92 12.75 1.09
CA LEU A 474 30.12 13.30 -0.25
C LEU A 474 30.43 14.80 -0.23
N GLU A 475 31.54 15.21 -0.84
CA GLU A 475 31.96 16.62 -0.94
C GLU A 475 31.01 17.42 -1.85
N GLU A 476 30.82 18.71 -1.54
CA GLU A 476 29.86 19.59 -2.24
C GLU A 476 30.09 19.68 -3.76
N GLU A 477 31.34 19.67 -4.22
CA GLU A 477 31.71 19.79 -5.64
C GLU A 477 32.18 18.46 -6.27
N SER A 478 31.86 17.33 -5.65
CA SER A 478 32.22 16.00 -6.17
C SER A 478 31.36 15.59 -7.38
N ALA A 479 31.96 14.83 -8.31
CA ALA A 479 31.24 14.27 -9.45
C ALA A 479 30.17 13.27 -8.99
N GLU A 480 30.42 12.58 -7.88
CA GLU A 480 29.53 11.64 -7.23
C GLU A 480 28.27 12.31 -6.68
N LYS A 481 28.42 13.46 -5.99
CA LYS A 481 27.27 14.25 -5.54
C LYS A 481 26.50 14.83 -6.72
N SER A 482 27.19 15.35 -7.75
CA SER A 482 26.53 15.83 -8.96
C SER A 482 25.69 14.74 -9.62
N LEU A 483 26.25 13.53 -9.76
CA LEU A 483 25.55 12.39 -10.34
C LEU A 483 24.30 12.02 -9.54
N LEU A 484 24.37 12.02 -8.20
CA LEU A 484 23.20 11.76 -7.35
C LEU A 484 22.08 12.78 -7.59
N PHE A 485 22.43 14.07 -7.67
CA PHE A 485 21.46 15.14 -7.94
C PHE A 485 20.90 15.09 -9.37
N ASP A 486 21.73 14.69 -10.35
CA ASP A 486 21.29 14.47 -11.73
C ASP A 486 20.28 13.32 -11.80
N ILE A 487 20.50 12.22 -11.07
CA ILE A 487 19.53 11.12 -10.94
C ILE A 487 18.26 11.63 -10.25
N ALA A 488 18.35 12.34 -9.13
CA ALA A 488 17.19 12.86 -8.41
C ALA A 488 16.32 13.80 -9.28
N SER A 489 16.96 14.57 -10.16
CA SER A 489 16.31 15.51 -11.08
C SER A 489 15.82 14.86 -12.38
N SER A 490 16.05 13.56 -12.58
CA SER A 490 15.76 12.88 -13.86
C SER A 490 14.28 12.55 -14.12
N GLY A 491 13.38 12.88 -13.19
CA GLY A 491 11.93 12.81 -13.38
C GLY A 491 11.24 11.78 -12.51
N ILE A 492 10.22 11.12 -13.07
CA ILE A 492 9.35 10.10 -12.46
C ILE A 492 9.89 8.68 -12.64
N ASN A 493 11.19 8.41 -12.64
CA ASN A 493 11.69 7.03 -12.70
C ASN A 493 12.05 6.52 -11.29
N GLY A 494 12.10 5.19 -11.09
CA GLY A 494 12.37 4.61 -9.79
C GLY A 494 13.71 5.04 -9.21
N ALA A 495 14.77 5.13 -10.02
CA ALA A 495 16.07 5.57 -9.53
C ALA A 495 16.05 7.05 -9.06
N ALA A 496 15.27 7.91 -9.70
CA ALA A 496 15.09 9.30 -9.30
C ALA A 496 14.48 9.41 -7.90
N CYS A 497 13.43 8.66 -7.60
CA CYS A 497 12.78 8.70 -6.28
C CYS A 497 13.73 8.24 -5.16
N VAL A 498 14.56 7.21 -5.38
CA VAL A 498 15.64 6.82 -4.43
C VAL A 498 16.58 7.98 -4.19
N ALA A 499 17.07 8.58 -5.27
CA ALA A 499 18.04 9.65 -5.18
C ALA A 499 17.46 10.87 -4.45
N ARG A 500 16.17 11.19 -4.65
CA ARG A 500 15.46 12.23 -3.89
C ARG A 500 15.35 11.89 -2.41
N ALA A 501 14.99 10.66 -2.06
CA ALA A 501 14.91 10.22 -0.66
C ALA A 501 16.27 10.33 0.05
N ILE A 502 17.36 9.95 -0.63
CA ILE A 502 18.74 10.12 -0.13
C ILE A 502 19.07 11.61 0.03
N VAL A 503 18.77 12.43 -0.98
CA VAL A 503 19.11 13.84 -0.96
C VAL A 503 18.36 14.60 0.14
N ASN A 504 17.08 14.28 0.32
CA ASN A 504 16.27 14.78 1.43
C ASN A 504 16.89 14.38 2.78
N SER A 505 17.21 13.09 2.95
CA SER A 505 17.70 12.55 4.22
C SER A 505 19.09 13.05 4.64
N PHE A 506 20.01 13.30 3.70
CA PHE A 506 21.41 13.60 4.02
C PHE A 506 21.88 15.02 3.66
N PHE A 507 21.15 15.74 2.79
CA PHE A 507 21.57 17.06 2.32
C PHE A 507 20.53 18.15 2.57
N ASP A 508 19.42 17.86 3.25
CA ASP A 508 18.41 18.85 3.65
C ASP A 508 17.81 19.59 2.44
N VAL A 509 17.66 18.85 1.34
CA VAL A 509 17.05 19.34 0.10
C VAL A 509 15.76 18.57 -0.14
N SER A 510 14.64 19.27 0.02
CA SER A 510 13.33 18.75 -0.35
C SER A 510 13.08 18.91 -1.84
N TYR A 511 12.50 17.88 -2.45
CA TYR A 511 11.94 17.96 -3.80
C TYR A 511 10.43 18.10 -3.69
N GLU A 512 9.85 18.91 -4.57
CA GLU A 512 8.40 18.94 -4.73
C GLU A 512 7.88 17.54 -5.10
N PRO A 513 6.70 17.15 -4.59
CA PRO A 513 6.01 15.93 -5.01
C PRO A 513 5.93 15.85 -6.54
N LEU A 514 6.06 14.63 -7.09
CA LEU A 514 6.09 14.40 -8.54
C LEU A 514 4.80 14.85 -9.24
N ILE A 515 3.66 14.70 -8.57
CA ILE A 515 2.39 15.23 -9.03
C ILE A 515 2.17 16.57 -8.35
N GLN A 516 2.42 17.67 -9.08
CA GLN A 516 2.19 18.98 -8.49
C GLN A 516 0.70 19.30 -8.41
N PRO A 517 0.23 19.93 -7.31
CA PRO A 517 -1.17 20.31 -7.13
C PRO A 517 -1.71 21.20 -8.27
N ASN A 518 -0.85 22.01 -8.91
CA ASN A 518 -1.25 22.94 -9.99
C ASN A 518 -1.63 22.26 -11.32
N PHE A 519 -1.21 21.01 -11.57
CA PHE A 519 -1.62 20.27 -12.78
C PHE A 519 -3.04 19.73 -12.68
N LEU A 520 -3.57 19.64 -11.46
CA LEU A 520 -4.93 19.22 -11.20
C LEU A 520 -5.83 20.47 -11.28
N ILE A 521 -6.14 20.90 -12.50
CA ILE A 521 -6.96 22.09 -12.76
C ILE A 521 -8.32 21.95 -12.09
N ASP A 522 -8.62 22.88 -11.19
CA ASP A 522 -9.86 22.87 -10.42
C ASP A 522 -11.00 23.60 -11.15
N LEU A 523 -12.02 22.84 -11.59
CA LEU A 523 -13.28 23.37 -12.11
C LEU A 523 -14.14 24.03 -10.99
N CYS A 524 -13.84 23.78 -9.72
CA CYS A 524 -14.57 24.34 -8.58
C CYS A 524 -14.36 25.84 -8.41
N MET A 525 -13.19 26.39 -8.78
CA MET A 525 -13.00 27.84 -8.84
C MET A 525 -14.02 28.52 -9.74
N TYR A 526 -14.45 27.87 -10.83
CA TYR A 526 -15.50 28.39 -11.70
C TYR A 526 -16.89 28.28 -11.06
N ILE A 527 -17.22 27.14 -10.43
CA ILE A 527 -18.54 26.88 -9.82
C ILE A 527 -18.79 27.76 -8.58
N ILE A 528 -17.79 27.95 -7.71
CA ILE A 528 -17.89 28.81 -6.53
C ILE A 528 -18.01 30.28 -6.96
N ASN A 529 -17.25 30.73 -7.97
CA ASN A 529 -17.36 32.09 -8.50
C ASN A 529 -18.71 32.34 -9.21
N LEU A 530 -19.32 31.32 -9.83
CA LEU A 530 -20.67 31.42 -10.39
C LEU A 530 -21.76 31.53 -9.32
N ASN A 531 -21.58 30.86 -8.17
CA ASN A 531 -22.55 30.90 -7.07
C ASN A 531 -22.40 32.14 -6.17
N ASN A 532 -21.26 32.82 -6.22
CA ASN A 532 -20.94 34.03 -5.45
C ASN A 532 -21.06 35.33 -6.27
N ASP A 533 -22.03 35.43 -7.18
CA ASP A 533 -22.25 36.67 -7.94
C ASP A 533 -22.92 37.75 -7.08
N SER A 534 -22.10 38.45 -6.29
CA SER A 534 -22.20 39.90 -6.24
C SER A 534 -20.79 40.53 -6.17
N SER A 535 -20.39 41.09 -7.32
CA SER A 535 -19.32 42.07 -7.54
C SER A 535 -17.86 41.58 -7.65
N LEU A 536 -17.43 41.50 -8.93
CA LEU A 536 -16.08 41.66 -9.48
C LEU A 536 -14.99 42.21 -8.54
N ILE A 537 -13.89 41.47 -8.40
CA ILE A 537 -12.53 42.04 -8.26
C ILE A 537 -11.56 41.22 -9.14
N PRO A 538 -10.63 41.85 -9.89
CA PRO A 538 -9.63 41.14 -10.69
C PRO A 538 -8.64 40.39 -9.80
N ILE A 539 -8.28 39.19 -10.24
CA ILE A 539 -7.19 38.37 -9.72
C ILE A 539 -5.92 39.22 -9.67
N ASN A 540 -5.51 39.67 -8.47
CA ASN A 540 -4.13 40.09 -8.19
C ASN A 540 -3.77 40.33 -6.71
N ASP A 541 -4.67 40.23 -5.74
CA ASP A 541 -4.31 40.43 -4.32
C ASP A 541 -5.07 39.47 -3.39
N LEU A 542 -4.46 38.35 -2.98
CA LEU A 542 -4.96 37.50 -1.88
C LEU A 542 -3.78 36.93 -1.06
N PHE A 543 -3.30 37.73 -0.10
CA PHE A 543 -2.67 37.24 1.13
C PHE A 543 -3.53 37.79 2.29
N GLU A 544 -4.34 36.94 2.93
CA GLU A 544 -4.68 37.00 4.37
C GLU A 544 -5.75 35.92 4.72
N GLU A 545 -5.43 35.08 5.72
CA GLU A 545 -6.26 33.96 6.23
C GLU A 545 -7.52 34.38 7.02
N PRO A 546 -8.57 33.52 7.08
CA PRO A 546 -9.45 33.51 8.25
C PRO A 546 -9.97 32.14 8.76
N LYS A 547 -9.55 31.80 9.99
CA LYS A 547 -10.28 31.35 11.22
C LYS A 547 -11.48 30.37 11.16
N GLN A 548 -11.25 29.20 11.79
CA GLN A 548 -12.11 28.07 12.22
C GLN A 548 -13.32 28.38 13.13
N ASN A 549 -14.30 27.45 13.15
CA ASN A 549 -15.19 27.17 14.29
C ASN A 549 -15.61 25.67 14.38
N ASN A 550 -15.56 25.12 15.61
CA ASN A 550 -15.66 23.70 15.99
C ASN A 550 -17.09 23.21 16.29
N TYR A 551 -17.36 21.91 16.08
CA TYR A 551 -18.37 21.14 16.85
C TYR A 551 -17.91 19.68 17.10
N THR A 552 -18.25 19.12 18.27
CA THR A 552 -17.72 17.87 18.87
C THR A 552 -18.80 16.86 19.30
N THR A 553 -18.32 15.63 19.61
CA THR A 553 -18.84 14.57 20.55
C THR A 553 -19.81 13.51 19.99
N SER A 554 -19.94 12.26 20.48
CA SER A 554 -19.10 11.26 21.19
C SER A 554 -19.90 9.93 21.32
N ILE A 555 -19.16 8.86 21.63
CA ILE A 555 -19.40 7.39 21.69
C ILE A 555 -20.42 6.88 22.74
N ASP A 556 -20.89 5.62 22.60
CA ASP A 556 -20.94 4.63 23.72
C ASP A 556 -21.08 3.15 23.23
N GLN A 557 -20.26 2.25 23.78
CA GLN A 557 -20.22 0.77 23.59
C GLN A 557 -20.63 0.01 24.87
N ILE A 558 -21.11 -1.25 24.74
CA ILE A 558 -21.30 -2.22 25.85
C ILE A 558 -20.88 -3.66 25.41
N PRO A 559 -20.30 -4.52 26.29
CA PRO A 559 -19.48 -5.70 25.94
C PRO A 559 -20.07 -7.09 26.34
N GLU A 560 -19.33 -8.19 26.01
CA GLU A 560 -19.19 -9.54 26.67
C GLU A 560 -19.22 -10.73 25.67
N LYS A 561 -18.64 -11.94 25.84
CA LYS A 561 -17.53 -12.60 26.58
C LYS A 561 -17.66 -14.13 26.32
N GLU A 562 -16.59 -14.92 26.08
CA GLU A 562 -16.55 -16.36 26.44
C GLU A 562 -15.14 -17.03 26.46
N ASN A 563 -14.83 -17.71 27.59
CA ASN A 563 -13.89 -18.82 27.86
C ASN A 563 -12.43 -18.84 27.33
N SER A 564 -11.59 -17.92 27.83
CA SER A 564 -10.13 -17.97 27.70
C SER A 564 -9.43 -18.51 28.97
N LEU A 565 -8.28 -19.20 28.83
CA LEU A 565 -7.35 -19.48 29.95
C LEU A 565 -7.07 -18.19 30.73
N THR A 566 -7.27 -18.22 32.06
CA THR A 566 -7.13 -17.05 32.94
C THR A 566 -5.98 -17.21 33.91
N ILE A 567 -5.36 -16.08 34.25
CA ILE A 567 -4.30 -15.99 35.26
C ILE A 567 -4.64 -14.87 36.23
N TYR A 568 -4.53 -15.12 37.53
CA TYR A 568 -4.90 -14.15 38.56
C TYR A 568 -4.28 -14.49 39.92
N PRO A 569 -4.12 -13.52 40.83
CA PRO A 569 -4.28 -12.08 40.57
C PRO A 569 -3.23 -11.60 39.57
N ASN A 570 -3.54 -10.57 38.81
CA ASN A 570 -2.58 -9.83 38.01
C ASN A 570 -2.92 -8.35 38.15
N PRO A 571 -2.08 -7.53 38.81
CA PRO A 571 -0.76 -7.85 39.37
C PRO A 571 -0.76 -8.89 40.50
N ALA A 572 0.37 -9.59 40.69
CA ALA A 572 0.55 -10.71 41.61
C ALA A 572 1.72 -10.46 42.58
N SER A 573 1.54 -10.69 43.88
CA SER A 573 2.56 -10.40 44.88
C SER A 573 3.40 -11.63 45.27
N THR A 574 2.79 -12.76 45.58
CA THR A 574 3.50 -13.97 46.05
C THR A 574 3.07 -15.25 45.38
N LEU A 575 1.82 -15.30 44.91
CA LEU A 575 1.19 -16.45 44.29
C LEU A 575 0.48 -16.01 43.01
N LEU A 576 0.60 -16.80 41.97
CA LEU A 576 -0.13 -16.62 40.71
C LEU A 576 -0.91 -17.89 40.40
N THR A 577 -2.23 -17.78 40.38
CA THR A 577 -3.14 -18.85 39.99
C THR A 577 -3.30 -18.85 38.48
N ILE A 578 -3.21 -20.03 37.88
CA ILE A 578 -3.42 -20.27 36.46
C ILE A 578 -4.57 -21.25 36.35
N ASN A 579 -5.66 -20.83 35.72
CA ASN A 579 -6.90 -21.59 35.61
C ASN A 579 -7.28 -21.72 34.13
N ASN A 580 -7.19 -22.95 33.62
CA ASN A 580 -7.55 -23.31 32.27
C ASN A 580 -8.94 -23.98 32.18
N GLY A 581 -9.82 -23.65 33.14
CA GLY A 581 -11.14 -24.25 33.26
C GLY A 581 -11.06 -25.76 33.42
N ASN A 582 -11.55 -26.49 32.41
CA ASN A 582 -11.61 -27.96 32.41
C ASN A 582 -10.47 -28.63 31.63
N GLN A 583 -9.52 -27.86 31.06
CA GLN A 583 -8.45 -28.40 30.20
C GLN A 583 -7.13 -28.55 30.94
N ILE A 584 -6.38 -29.63 30.69
CA ILE A 584 -5.14 -29.94 31.41
C ILE A 584 -3.97 -29.06 30.94
N ILE A 585 -3.24 -28.52 31.92
CA ILE A 585 -1.95 -27.87 31.74
C ILE A 585 -0.86 -28.92 31.95
N ARG A 586 -0.02 -29.13 30.94
CA ARG A 586 1.12 -30.06 30.97
C ARG A 586 2.33 -29.42 31.63
N GLU A 587 2.73 -28.29 31.08
CA GLU A 587 3.96 -27.61 31.45
C GLU A 587 3.74 -26.10 31.46
N ILE A 588 4.46 -25.41 32.34
CA ILE A 588 4.49 -23.95 32.40
C ILE A 588 5.96 -23.52 32.49
N SER A 589 6.43 -22.80 31.48
CA SER A 589 7.75 -22.16 31.50
C SER A 589 7.57 -20.69 31.85
N LEU A 590 8.18 -20.27 32.95
CA LEU A 590 8.25 -18.90 33.41
C LEU A 590 9.49 -18.23 32.82
N CYS A 591 9.29 -17.12 32.11
CA CYS A 591 10.33 -16.36 31.42
C CYS A 591 10.37 -14.91 31.94
N ASP A 592 11.55 -14.29 31.93
CA ASP A 592 11.71 -12.85 32.17
C ASP A 592 11.34 -12.02 30.93
N VAL A 593 11.43 -10.69 31.04
CA VAL A 593 11.10 -9.75 29.95
C VAL A 593 11.95 -9.90 28.70
N LEU A 594 13.11 -10.55 28.79
CA LEU A 594 14.01 -10.80 27.65
C LEU A 594 13.75 -12.19 27.03
N GLY A 595 12.72 -12.91 27.48
CA GLY A 595 12.40 -14.26 27.02
C GLY A 595 13.29 -15.34 27.60
N LYS A 596 14.20 -15.00 28.53
CA LYS A 596 15.06 -15.99 29.18
C LYS A 596 14.24 -16.82 30.15
N GLU A 597 14.28 -18.14 29.99
CA GLU A 597 13.59 -19.07 30.88
C GLU A 597 14.21 -18.99 32.29
N ILE A 598 13.37 -18.62 33.26
CA ILE A 598 13.71 -18.58 34.68
C ILE A 598 13.50 -19.96 35.29
N LYS A 599 12.35 -20.58 34.99
CA LYS A 599 11.96 -21.85 35.58
C LYS A 599 10.83 -22.53 34.82
N THR A 600 10.88 -23.85 34.73
CA THR A 600 9.80 -24.66 34.15
C THR A 600 9.15 -25.56 35.21
N TYR A 601 7.83 -25.71 35.11
CA TYR A 601 6.98 -26.46 36.03
C TYR A 601 6.15 -27.49 35.28
N THR A 602 6.21 -28.74 35.69
CA THR A 602 5.30 -29.80 35.21
C THR A 602 4.08 -29.86 36.13
N ILE A 603 2.86 -29.67 35.59
CA ILE A 603 1.65 -29.41 36.37
C ILE A 603 0.63 -30.56 36.30
N ASN A 604 0.36 -31.08 35.09
CA ASN A 604 -0.63 -32.13 34.81
C ASN A 604 -2.00 -31.93 35.52
N ALA A 605 -2.50 -30.70 35.57
CA ALA A 605 -3.78 -30.32 36.18
C ALA A 605 -4.44 -29.16 35.42
N SER A 606 -5.75 -28.96 35.54
CA SER A 606 -6.44 -27.85 34.85
C SER A 606 -6.31 -26.49 35.55
N LYS A 607 -5.84 -26.51 36.81
CA LYS A 607 -5.59 -25.33 37.62
C LYS A 607 -4.37 -25.57 38.49
N THR A 608 -3.52 -24.55 38.64
CA THR A 608 -2.35 -24.58 39.52
C THR A 608 -2.03 -23.22 40.09
N ASP A 609 -1.28 -23.20 41.18
CA ASP A 609 -0.75 -21.98 41.80
C ASP A 609 0.78 -22.00 41.76
N LEU A 610 1.38 -20.96 41.18
CA LEU A 610 2.83 -20.77 41.12
C LEU A 610 3.29 -19.81 42.22
N THR A 611 4.23 -20.26 43.04
CA THR A 611 4.91 -19.38 44.01
C THR A 611 5.94 -18.51 43.28
N ILE A 612 5.70 -17.20 43.25
CA ILE A 612 6.49 -16.19 42.51
C ILE A 612 7.21 -15.21 43.43
N SER A 613 7.23 -15.45 44.74
CA SER A 613 7.85 -14.56 45.75
C SER A 613 9.34 -14.31 45.53
N HIS A 614 10.03 -15.22 44.84
CA HIS A 614 11.45 -15.14 44.52
C HIS A 614 11.75 -14.27 43.30
N LEU A 615 10.72 -13.85 42.56
CA LEU A 615 10.85 -12.95 41.42
C LEU A 615 10.97 -11.51 41.91
N ASN A 616 11.83 -10.74 41.25
CA ASN A 616 11.89 -9.30 41.45
C ASN A 616 10.61 -8.64 40.91
N LYS A 617 10.32 -7.40 41.34
CA LYS A 617 9.18 -6.66 40.79
C LYS A 617 9.38 -6.42 39.29
N GLY A 618 8.35 -6.64 38.48
CA GLY A 618 8.45 -6.50 37.02
C GLY A 618 7.50 -7.39 36.23
N PHE A 619 7.60 -7.37 34.91
CA PHE A 619 6.80 -8.19 34.01
C PHE A 619 7.42 -9.58 33.82
N TYR A 620 6.56 -10.60 33.77
CA TYR A 620 6.95 -11.98 33.53
C TYR A 620 5.99 -12.65 32.56
N PHE A 621 6.53 -13.60 31.78
CA PHE A 621 5.77 -14.37 30.81
C PHE A 621 5.67 -15.83 31.24
N LEU A 622 4.55 -16.46 30.91
CA LEU A 622 4.29 -17.87 31.08
C LEU A 622 4.02 -18.46 29.70
N ARG A 623 4.83 -19.45 29.30
CA ARG A 623 4.53 -20.33 28.17
C ARG A 623 3.87 -21.57 28.74
N ILE A 624 2.58 -21.74 28.48
CA ILE A 624 1.75 -22.79 29.07
C ILE A 624 1.44 -23.82 28.01
N LEU A 625 2.05 -25.00 28.11
CA LEU A 625 1.72 -26.12 27.25
C LEU A 625 0.45 -26.80 27.78
N THR A 626 -0.58 -26.87 26.95
CA THR A 626 -1.84 -27.57 27.23
C THR A 626 -2.02 -28.72 26.25
N ASP A 627 -3.03 -29.57 26.49
CA ASP A 627 -3.40 -30.64 25.54
C ASP A 627 -3.81 -30.13 24.15
N LYS A 628 -4.20 -28.85 24.03
CA LYS A 628 -4.62 -28.25 22.76
C LYS A 628 -3.53 -27.42 22.07
N GLY A 629 -2.34 -27.33 22.67
CA GLY A 629 -1.23 -26.52 22.16
C GLY A 629 -0.66 -25.57 23.21
N MET A 630 0.22 -24.68 22.76
CA MET A 630 0.96 -23.74 23.60
C MET A 630 0.22 -22.41 23.70
N VAL A 631 0.03 -21.91 24.92
CA VAL A 631 -0.65 -20.63 25.22
C VAL A 631 0.31 -19.73 25.99
N ASN A 632 0.50 -18.50 25.54
CA ASN A 632 1.34 -17.52 26.23
C ASN A 632 0.47 -16.58 27.09
N LYS A 633 0.92 -16.30 28.31
CA LYS A 633 0.28 -15.36 29.24
C LYS A 633 1.33 -14.48 29.91
N SER A 634 0.95 -13.27 30.32
CA SER A 634 1.85 -12.36 31.04
C SER A 634 1.23 -11.90 32.35
N PHE A 635 2.05 -11.70 33.37
CA PHE A 635 1.62 -11.11 34.64
C PHE A 635 2.66 -10.13 35.17
N VAL A 636 2.19 -9.20 36.00
CA VAL A 636 3.02 -8.23 36.70
C VAL A 636 3.30 -8.73 38.12
N LYS A 637 4.57 -8.82 38.51
CA LYS A 637 5.01 -9.11 39.89
C LYS A 637 5.15 -7.79 40.67
N GLU A 638 4.45 -7.69 41.81
CA GLU A 638 4.50 -6.52 42.72
C GLU A 638 5.58 -6.55 43.78
#